data_AF-A0A0E9N9B9-F1
#
_entry.id   AF-A0A0E9N9B9-F1
#
_cell.length_a   1.000
_cell.length_b   1.000
_cell.length_c   1.000
_cell.angle_alpha   90.00
_cell.angle_beta   90.00
_cell.angle_gamma   90.00
#
_symmetry.space_group_name_H-M   'P 1'
#
loop_
_entity.id
_entity.type
_entity.pdbx_description
1 polymer ?
#
loop_
_entity_poly.entity_id
_entity_poly.type
_entity_poly.pdbx_seq_one_letter_code
_entity_poly.pdbx_strand_id
1 'polypeptide(L)'
;MPAKRKDPNAPATLPTRRSARNVAKETSYNEIDEEKPVKAKAAAPAKKGKGKKTAEKEKVDGDATDAKEEEKAAEEEEAKEADPEEPAAKKSRTGIAVGDALPDLVLKDEDENEVKINELKNVIIFAYPKASTPGCTKQGCSFRDNYPKIQKAGYSVYGLSLDTPKSQKTFKTKQNFPYHLLSDAPNGQFLAWLGALKVGKKITRSHWVVDGEGKIEAIEAGVAPLDSSKKAMKTIKAEEEDGEEAKDEDVGVASPIFPTDPDISFSNPPTPHLRLMRRFATSTITRMTSASARCTLAELPKSHIFTSNLPADPEIPSPQASKEAPAELLRNARAVKGAIFTWVKPDTSDDYELLATSPKALHDIGLKQTEAETEEFAQVMSGNQIYDEHYPWAQCYGGWQFGSWAGQLGDGRVMSLFEATNPETKERFEVQLKGSGKTPYSRFADGNAVLRSSIREFLISEHLNALGIPSTRALSLVNLPSKFARRERIETCAVYTRFAPSWLRIGSFDIHRWRGDRVTMKKLADYCIEHVFGGLDKLPGKRETDTEEPNRFERLYREICARNAKTVAYWQAYGFMNGVLNTDNTSILGLSMDFGPFAFMDNFDPSHTPNHDDHALRYSYRMQPTIIWWNLTRLGEDLGELFGAGEHVDEEKYAKGQWSEEEKEALITCAEGIIERAGDEYKAVFLEKYKELMGKRLGLQTSQETDFDQLFSNTLDTLEKYGIDFHHFFYRISSVPVFSLSSDDDFVQAASKILPPEEDKSVHYAGHTREDAVKGLVEFLQAYKKRLETEGSTDDASREKRMKEVNPKFTLRNWVLQEVIDRVSKDGERDILQDVMTMALNPYDPETWESLEITKEDQERYCGTVPRSERGLQCSCSS
;
A
#
# COMPACT_ATOMS: atom_id res chain seq x y z
N MET A 1 -12.99 20.98 27.24
CA MET A 1 -11.62 21.53 27.37
C MET A 1 -10.74 20.89 26.31
N PRO A 2 -9.92 21.65 25.57
CA PRO A 2 -9.28 21.18 24.34
C PRO A 2 -7.97 20.45 24.66
N ALA A 3 -7.86 19.22 24.16
CA ALA A 3 -6.65 18.41 24.24
C ALA A 3 -5.63 18.92 23.21
N LYS A 4 -4.45 19.32 23.70
CA LYS A 4 -3.33 19.80 22.90
C LYS A 4 -2.82 18.70 21.96
N ARG A 5 -2.97 18.92 20.66
CA ARG A 5 -2.47 18.09 19.55
C ARG A 5 -0.93 18.12 19.54
N LYS A 6 -0.32 16.93 19.43
CA LYS A 6 1.11 16.75 19.15
C LYS A 6 1.36 16.85 17.65
N ASP A 7 2.55 17.36 17.34
CA ASP A 7 3.16 17.67 16.05
C ASP A 7 2.96 16.59 14.95
N PRO A 8 2.32 16.88 13.79
CA PRO A 8 1.96 15.89 12.76
C PRO A 8 3.02 15.69 11.65
N ASN A 9 4.05 16.55 11.53
CA ASN A 9 4.85 16.65 10.31
C ASN A 9 6.14 15.81 10.30
N ALA A 10 6.09 14.57 10.82
CA ALA A 10 7.21 13.63 10.63
C ALA A 10 7.04 12.85 9.31
N PRO A 11 7.97 12.95 8.34
CA PRO A 11 7.92 12.12 7.12
C PRO A 11 7.89 10.65 7.52
N ALA A 12 7.12 9.84 6.79
CA ALA A 12 7.00 8.41 6.99
C ALA A 12 8.39 7.74 6.96
N THR A 13 8.98 7.51 8.12
CA THR A 13 10.22 6.74 8.23
C THR A 13 9.88 5.27 8.06
N LEU A 14 10.13 4.75 6.86
CA LEU A 14 10.10 3.33 6.50
C LEU A 14 11.12 2.52 7.31
N PRO A 15 10.88 1.20 7.50
CA PRO A 15 11.61 0.40 8.48
C PRO A 15 13.10 0.25 8.12
N THR A 16 13.97 0.29 9.11
CA THR A 16 15.40 0.00 8.94
C THR A 16 15.73 -1.45 9.29
N ARG A 17 16.48 -2.12 8.40
CA ARG A 17 17.39 -3.29 8.55
C ARG A 17 17.00 -4.53 9.37
N ARG A 18 15.87 -4.61 10.09
CA ARG A 18 15.54 -5.78 10.95
C ARG A 18 14.21 -6.49 10.66
N SER A 19 13.41 -6.04 9.68
CA SER A 19 12.27 -6.83 9.20
C SER A 19 12.70 -8.08 8.42
N ALA A 20 13.90 -8.07 7.83
CA ALA A 20 14.51 -9.24 7.19
C ALA A 20 15.14 -10.21 8.21
N ARG A 21 15.84 -9.68 9.24
CA ARG A 21 16.63 -10.51 10.16
C ARG A 21 15.85 -11.22 11.28
N ASN A 22 14.65 -10.73 11.64
CA ASN A 22 13.84 -11.35 12.71
C ASN A 22 12.83 -12.39 12.20
N VAL A 23 12.62 -12.51 10.89
CA VAL A 23 11.84 -13.62 10.30
C VAL A 23 12.78 -14.77 9.88
N ALA A 24 14.02 -14.46 9.50
CA ALA A 24 15.05 -15.44 9.14
C ALA A 24 15.61 -16.29 10.30
N LYS A 25 15.26 -15.99 11.57
CA LYS A 25 15.67 -16.81 12.73
C LYS A 25 14.65 -17.85 13.19
N GLU A 26 13.44 -17.88 12.63
CA GLU A 26 12.45 -18.93 12.90
C GLU A 26 12.39 -20.00 11.80
N THR A 27 13.30 -19.97 10.82
CA THR A 27 13.36 -20.96 9.74
C THR A 27 14.80 -21.40 9.47
N SER A 28 15.47 -21.95 10.49
CA SER A 28 16.62 -22.83 10.25
C SER A 28 16.13 -24.21 9.84
N TYR A 29 16.71 -24.74 8.77
CA TYR A 29 16.58 -26.10 8.25
C TYR A 29 16.32 -27.15 9.33
N ASN A 30 15.11 -27.72 9.35
CA ASN A 30 14.87 -29.03 9.95
C ASN A 30 14.76 -30.03 8.81
N GLU A 31 15.67 -31.00 8.81
CA GLU A 31 15.50 -32.26 8.07
C GLU A 31 14.14 -32.86 8.45
N ILE A 32 13.35 -33.19 7.44
CA ILE A 32 12.04 -33.81 7.63
C ILE A 32 12.28 -35.31 7.78
N ASP A 33 12.34 -35.77 9.03
CA ASP A 33 12.09 -37.18 9.35
C ASP A 33 10.62 -37.51 9.08
N GLU A 34 10.39 -38.66 8.43
CA GLU A 34 9.07 -39.23 8.21
C GLU A 34 8.36 -39.50 9.55
N GLU A 35 7.26 -38.80 9.86
CA GLU A 35 6.39 -39.21 10.97
C GLU A 35 4.91 -39.36 10.61
N LYS A 36 4.38 -40.44 11.21
CA LYS A 36 3.10 -41.11 11.08
C LYS A 36 1.88 -40.27 11.54
N PRO A 37 0.65 -40.63 11.11
CA PRO A 37 -0.52 -39.78 11.29
C PRO A 37 -1.03 -39.74 12.74
N VAL A 38 -1.22 -38.53 13.26
CA VAL A 38 -1.90 -38.26 14.53
C VAL A 38 -3.42 -38.20 14.32
N LYS A 39 -4.16 -39.05 15.02
CA LYS A 39 -5.63 -39.10 15.02
C LYS A 39 -6.23 -37.87 15.70
N ALA A 40 -6.97 -37.06 14.95
CA ALA A 40 -7.84 -36.02 15.50
C ALA A 40 -9.19 -36.63 15.97
N LYS A 41 -9.58 -36.30 17.21
CA LYS A 41 -10.90 -36.62 17.78
C LYS A 41 -11.99 -35.78 17.09
N ALA A 42 -12.95 -36.46 16.47
CA ALA A 42 -14.13 -35.85 15.86
C ALA A 42 -15.15 -35.42 16.92
N ALA A 43 -15.64 -34.18 16.82
CA ALA A 43 -16.87 -33.72 17.46
C ALA A 43 -18.07 -34.14 16.58
N ALA A 44 -19.02 -34.85 17.16
CA ALA A 44 -20.20 -35.39 16.48
C ALA A 44 -21.28 -34.31 16.24
N PRO A 45 -22.07 -34.41 15.16
CA PRO A 45 -23.11 -33.44 14.83
C PRO A 45 -24.44 -33.74 15.54
N ALA A 46 -25.14 -32.68 15.94
CA ALA A 46 -26.47 -32.72 16.52
C ALA A 46 -27.53 -33.20 15.49
N LYS A 47 -28.33 -34.19 15.90
CA LYS A 47 -29.43 -34.78 15.13
C LYS A 47 -30.65 -33.85 15.09
N LYS A 48 -31.23 -33.71 13.89
CA LYS A 48 -32.56 -33.16 13.62
C LYS A 48 -33.66 -33.92 14.39
N GLY A 49 -34.56 -33.17 15.01
CA GLY A 49 -35.77 -33.67 15.67
C GLY A 49 -36.81 -34.20 14.69
N LYS A 50 -37.47 -35.30 15.09
CA LYS A 50 -38.75 -35.78 14.56
C LYS A 50 -39.86 -35.31 15.50
N GLY A 51 -40.97 -34.88 14.92
CA GLY A 51 -42.11 -34.29 15.63
C GLY A 51 -42.93 -35.24 16.51
N LYS A 52 -43.80 -34.63 17.31
CA LYS A 52 -45.03 -35.16 17.89
C LYS A 52 -45.92 -33.94 18.20
N LYS A 53 -47.02 -33.77 17.47
CA LYS A 53 -48.39 -34.16 17.84
C LYS A 53 -48.88 -33.53 19.15
N THR A 54 -49.84 -32.63 18.94
CA THR A 54 -50.79 -31.96 19.83
C THR A 54 -51.67 -32.90 20.65
N ALA A 55 -51.92 -32.53 21.92
CA ALA A 55 -53.16 -32.69 22.70
C ALA A 55 -53.02 -31.74 23.91
N GLU A 56 -53.89 -30.73 24.08
CA GLU A 56 -55.03 -30.71 25.04
C GLU A 56 -54.64 -31.18 26.45
N LYS A 57 -54.99 -30.54 27.58
CA LYS A 57 -55.89 -29.43 27.92
C LYS A 57 -55.65 -29.11 29.41
N GLU A 58 -56.18 -27.95 29.81
CA GLU A 58 -56.75 -27.65 31.13
C GLU A 58 -55.90 -27.08 32.29
N LYS A 59 -56.51 -26.04 32.85
CA LYS A 59 -56.19 -25.17 33.99
C LYS A 59 -56.54 -25.87 35.30
N VAL A 60 -56.03 -25.34 36.43
CA VAL A 60 -56.80 -24.68 37.52
C VAL A 60 -55.94 -24.60 38.81
N ASP A 61 -55.78 -23.36 39.27
CA ASP A 61 -55.81 -22.76 40.62
C ASP A 61 -55.31 -23.44 41.91
N GLY A 62 -54.80 -22.58 42.81
CA GLY A 62 -54.85 -22.71 44.28
C GLY A 62 -53.47 -22.84 44.94
N ASP A 63 -52.78 -21.78 45.38
CA ASP A 63 -52.98 -20.92 46.57
C ASP A 63 -52.18 -21.39 47.81
N ALA A 64 -51.49 -20.41 48.44
CA ALA A 64 -50.99 -20.28 49.83
C ALA A 64 -50.17 -21.45 50.48
N THR A 65 -49.18 -21.28 51.37
CA THR A 65 -48.51 -20.19 52.10
C THR A 65 -47.35 -20.83 52.91
N ASP A 66 -46.37 -20.00 53.28
CA ASP A 66 -45.46 -20.08 54.44
C ASP A 66 -44.39 -21.19 54.56
N ALA A 67 -43.13 -20.76 54.36
CA ALA A 67 -42.15 -20.65 55.46
C ALA A 67 -40.95 -19.76 55.06
N LYS A 68 -40.83 -18.61 55.74
CA LYS A 68 -39.63 -17.78 55.96
C LYS A 68 -38.57 -18.58 56.74
N GLU A 69 -37.30 -18.23 56.91
CA GLU A 69 -36.35 -17.14 56.60
C GLU A 69 -34.98 -17.71 57.06
N GLU A 70 -33.85 -17.38 56.42
CA GLU A 70 -32.65 -16.84 57.10
C GLU A 70 -31.52 -16.48 56.12
N GLU A 71 -30.95 -15.30 56.41
CA GLU A 71 -29.71 -14.64 55.94
C GLU A 71 -29.60 -13.93 54.56
N LYS A 72 -30.00 -12.64 54.59
CA LYS A 72 -29.54 -11.48 53.81
C LYS A 72 -28.11 -11.08 54.24
N ALA A 73 -27.20 -10.65 53.37
CA ALA A 73 -27.08 -9.32 52.72
C ALA A 73 -27.07 -8.12 53.70
N ALA A 74 -25.90 -7.49 53.83
CA ALA A 74 -25.62 -6.14 54.33
C ALA A 74 -24.29 -5.70 53.65
N GLU A 75 -24.04 -4.47 53.20
CA GLU A 75 -24.75 -3.18 53.27
C GLU A 75 -24.05 -2.20 52.30
N GLU A 76 -24.84 -1.32 51.67
CA GLU A 76 -24.43 -0.05 51.03
C GLU A 76 -25.07 1.09 51.85
N GLU A 77 -24.32 2.20 52.03
CA GLU A 77 -24.68 3.54 52.56
C GLU A 77 -25.06 3.65 54.07
N GLU A 78 -24.65 4.63 54.88
CA GLU A 78 -24.45 6.07 54.65
C GLU A 78 -23.66 6.73 55.83
N ALA A 79 -22.79 7.73 55.57
CA ALA A 79 -22.60 8.92 56.42
C ALA A 79 -21.70 9.99 55.75
N LYS A 80 -22.30 11.16 55.51
CA LYS A 80 -21.71 12.47 55.06
C LYS A 80 -20.74 13.00 56.15
N GLU A 81 -19.71 13.81 55.91
CA GLU A 81 -19.72 15.22 55.45
C GLU A 81 -18.26 15.77 55.47
N ALA A 82 -17.75 16.42 54.41
CA ALA A 82 -16.72 17.50 54.39
C ALA A 82 -16.19 17.77 52.95
N ASP A 83 -15.99 19.05 52.60
CA ASP A 83 -15.54 19.59 51.31
C ASP A 83 -14.29 20.49 51.55
N PRO A 84 -13.50 20.95 50.55
CA PRO A 84 -12.67 20.24 49.56
C PRO A 84 -11.15 20.52 49.73
N GLU A 85 -10.26 19.56 49.40
CA GLU A 85 -8.82 19.83 49.18
C GLU A 85 -8.30 19.11 47.92
N GLU A 86 -7.36 19.76 47.22
CA GLU A 86 -6.89 19.54 45.84
C GLU A 86 -6.59 18.09 45.41
N PRO A 87 -6.76 17.72 44.11
CA PRO A 87 -6.45 16.37 43.66
C PRO A 87 -4.95 16.13 43.51
N ALA A 88 -4.42 15.31 44.41
CA ALA A 88 -3.08 14.73 44.36
C ALA A 88 -2.87 13.74 43.19
N ALA A 89 -1.62 13.67 42.73
CA ALA A 89 -1.15 13.02 41.51
C ALA A 89 -1.35 11.48 41.44
N LYS A 90 -1.66 10.98 40.23
CA LYS A 90 -1.82 9.55 39.89
C LYS A 90 -0.47 8.81 39.85
N LYS A 91 -0.34 7.71 40.61
CA LYS A 91 0.79 6.75 40.58
C LYS A 91 0.80 5.88 39.32
N SER A 92 2.00 5.67 38.75
CA SER A 92 2.30 4.84 37.57
C SER A 92 2.75 3.41 37.94
N ARG A 93 2.52 2.44 37.04
CA ARG A 93 2.78 0.98 37.18
C ARG A 93 4.26 0.57 36.96
N THR A 94 5.23 1.22 37.61
CA THR A 94 6.65 0.80 37.67
C THR A 94 7.24 1.18 39.04
N GLY A 95 7.98 0.27 39.69
CA GLY A 95 8.42 0.41 41.08
C GLY A 95 9.54 1.42 41.40
N ILE A 96 9.70 2.48 40.60
CA ILE A 96 10.61 3.61 40.86
C ILE A 96 9.79 4.91 40.87
N ALA A 97 10.09 5.78 41.81
CA ALA A 97 9.45 7.07 42.00
C ALA A 97 10.47 8.22 41.99
N VAL A 98 9.95 9.43 41.77
CA VAL A 98 10.70 10.67 42.03
C VAL A 98 11.14 10.67 43.49
N GLY A 99 12.42 10.97 43.74
CA GLY A 99 13.07 10.94 45.05
C GLY A 99 13.95 9.70 45.30
N ASP A 100 13.84 8.65 44.48
CA ASP A 100 14.69 7.46 44.60
C ASP A 100 16.14 7.77 44.20
N ALA A 101 17.11 7.22 44.94
CA ALA A 101 18.53 7.30 44.61
C ALA A 101 18.92 6.29 43.53
N LEU A 102 19.91 6.64 42.70
CA LEU A 102 20.46 5.72 41.71
C LEU A 102 21.11 4.47 42.36
N PRO A 103 21.00 3.29 41.72
CA PRO A 103 21.46 2.03 42.31
C PRO A 103 22.99 1.92 42.28
N ASP A 104 23.54 1.14 43.21
CA ASP A 104 24.95 0.77 43.21
C ASP A 104 25.25 -0.24 42.09
N LEU A 105 25.51 0.28 40.90
CA LEU A 105 25.83 -0.47 39.68
C LEU A 105 27.03 0.17 38.98
N VAL A 106 27.82 -0.65 38.28
CA VAL A 106 28.93 -0.20 37.44
C VAL A 106 28.64 -0.62 36.00
N LEU A 107 28.58 0.36 35.09
CA LEU A 107 28.43 0.13 33.65
C LEU A 107 29.68 0.56 32.90
N LYS A 108 29.80 0.15 31.64
CA LYS A 108 30.87 0.63 30.75
C LYS A 108 30.35 1.73 29.84
N ASP A 109 31.16 2.76 29.61
CA ASP A 109 30.94 3.74 28.55
C ASP A 109 31.41 3.22 27.18
N GLU A 110 31.31 4.04 26.15
CA GLU A 110 31.72 3.73 24.78
C GLU A 110 33.24 3.48 24.61
N ASP A 111 34.06 3.97 25.53
CA ASP A 111 35.51 3.80 25.55
C ASP A 111 35.94 2.67 26.50
N GLU A 112 34.97 1.91 27.01
CA GLU A 112 35.11 0.81 27.98
C GLU A 112 35.56 1.23 29.38
N ASN A 113 35.47 2.52 29.71
CA ASN A 113 35.70 2.99 31.08
C ASN A 113 34.54 2.62 31.99
N GLU A 114 34.85 2.35 33.26
CA GLU A 114 33.84 2.04 34.27
C GLU A 114 33.18 3.32 34.79
N VAL A 115 31.84 3.33 34.75
CA VAL A 115 30.98 4.41 35.24
C VAL A 115 30.12 3.86 36.38
N LYS A 116 30.31 4.39 37.58
CA LYS A 116 29.49 4.08 38.75
C LYS A 116 28.20 4.88 38.74
N ILE A 117 27.08 4.19 38.69
CA ILE A 117 25.77 4.78 38.47
C ILE A 117 25.28 5.57 39.70
N ASN A 118 25.54 5.09 40.92
CA ASN A 118 25.21 5.78 42.17
C ASN A 118 26.02 7.07 42.42
N GLU A 119 27.12 7.28 41.70
CA GLU A 119 27.94 8.49 41.83
C GLU A 119 27.50 9.61 40.86
N LEU A 120 26.57 9.33 39.94
CA LEU A 120 26.08 10.32 38.97
C LEU A 120 25.16 11.36 39.64
N LYS A 121 25.48 12.63 39.43
CA LYS A 121 24.75 13.79 39.96
C LYS A 121 24.56 14.83 38.87
N ASN A 122 23.49 15.62 38.94
CA ASN A 122 23.12 16.59 37.91
C ASN A 122 23.22 15.98 36.50
N VAL A 123 22.49 14.88 36.27
CA VAL A 123 22.60 14.11 35.02
C VAL A 123 21.23 13.86 34.40
N ILE A 124 21.17 13.90 33.07
CA ILE A 124 20.05 13.41 32.28
C ILE A 124 20.44 12.07 31.67
N ILE A 125 19.71 11.01 32.00
CA ILE A 125 19.91 9.68 31.43
C ILE A 125 18.76 9.41 30.46
N PHE A 126 19.05 9.13 29.19
CA PHE A 126 18.02 8.77 28.21
C PHE A 126 18.21 7.34 27.69
N ALA A 127 17.18 6.52 27.82
CA ALA A 127 17.18 5.14 27.32
C ALA A 127 16.69 5.08 25.88
N TYR A 128 17.39 4.32 25.04
CA TYR A 128 17.01 4.11 23.64
C TYR A 128 17.15 2.65 23.19
N PRO A 129 16.27 2.17 22.29
CA PRO A 129 16.25 0.77 21.85
C PRO A 129 17.51 0.23 21.19
N LYS A 130 18.13 1.01 20.31
CA LYS A 130 19.29 0.57 19.53
C LYS A 130 20.05 1.73 18.90
N ALA A 131 21.36 1.75 19.09
CA ALA A 131 22.29 2.70 18.50
C ALA A 131 22.14 2.78 16.96
N SER A 132 22.34 3.97 16.39
CA SER A 132 22.27 4.23 14.93
C SER A 132 20.94 3.91 14.22
N THR A 133 19.83 3.78 14.95
CA THR A 133 18.48 3.65 14.35
C THR A 133 17.79 5.03 14.27
N PRO A 134 16.92 5.31 13.27
CA PRO A 134 16.43 6.66 13.00
C PRO A 134 15.80 7.35 14.22
N GLY A 135 14.98 6.63 15.00
CA GLY A 135 14.37 7.18 16.21
C GLY A 135 15.37 7.46 17.35
N CYS A 136 16.40 6.63 17.50
CA CYS A 136 17.46 6.85 18.50
C CYS A 136 18.42 7.95 18.05
N THR A 137 18.71 8.03 16.74
CA THR A 137 19.49 9.12 16.14
C THR A 137 18.77 10.45 16.35
N LYS A 138 17.47 10.54 16.05
CA LYS A 138 16.68 11.76 16.33
C LYS A 138 16.74 12.15 17.81
N GLN A 139 16.57 11.19 18.72
CA GLN A 139 16.65 11.46 20.17
C GLN A 139 18.05 11.94 20.59
N GLY A 140 19.11 11.25 20.16
CA GLY A 140 20.49 11.61 20.47
C GLY A 140 20.91 12.95 19.87
N CYS A 141 20.57 13.21 18.61
CA CYS A 141 20.81 14.50 17.96
C CYS A 141 20.07 15.62 18.69
N SER A 142 18.81 15.40 19.10
CA SER A 142 18.06 16.37 19.90
C SER A 142 18.77 16.73 21.21
N PHE A 143 19.38 15.75 21.90
CA PHE A 143 20.22 16.03 23.08
C PHE A 143 21.55 16.71 22.72
N ARG A 144 22.17 16.38 21.59
CA ARG A 144 23.41 17.02 21.10
C ARG A 144 23.19 18.49 20.82
N ASP A 145 22.13 18.79 20.06
CA ASP A 145 21.83 20.15 19.61
C ASP A 145 21.45 21.05 20.81
N ASN A 146 20.92 20.47 21.89
CA ASN A 146 20.61 21.17 23.13
C ASN A 146 21.71 21.06 24.21
N TYR A 147 22.80 20.33 23.94
CA TYR A 147 23.82 20.03 24.94
C TYR A 147 24.47 21.28 25.55
N PRO A 148 24.79 22.35 24.78
CA PRO A 148 25.35 23.57 25.36
C PRO A 148 24.44 24.23 26.40
N LYS A 149 23.12 24.20 26.18
CA LYS A 149 22.12 24.76 27.11
C LYS A 149 22.03 23.90 28.38
N ILE A 150 22.02 22.58 28.21
CA ILE A 150 22.00 21.60 29.31
C ILE A 150 23.26 21.75 30.18
N GLN A 151 24.43 21.92 29.54
CA GLN A 151 25.70 22.14 30.24
C GLN A 151 25.72 23.48 30.98
N LYS A 152 25.16 24.55 30.39
CA LYS A 152 25.01 25.86 31.05
C LYS A 152 24.12 25.78 32.30
N ALA A 153 23.12 24.91 32.29
CA ALA A 153 22.27 24.63 33.45
C ALA A 153 22.94 23.70 34.50
N GLY A 154 24.19 23.27 34.27
CA GLY A 154 24.96 22.45 35.20
C GLY A 154 24.70 20.94 35.10
N TYR A 155 24.03 20.48 34.04
CA TYR A 155 23.71 19.07 33.84
C TYR A 155 24.60 18.40 32.80
N SER A 156 24.90 17.12 33.02
CA SER A 156 25.52 16.22 32.04
C SER A 156 24.48 15.31 31.38
N VAL A 157 24.84 14.65 30.28
CA VAL A 157 23.92 13.75 29.55
C VAL A 157 24.58 12.38 29.39
N TYR A 158 23.82 11.31 29.59
CA TYR A 158 24.20 9.94 29.23
C TYR A 158 23.11 9.28 28.41
N GLY A 159 23.51 8.66 27.30
CA GLY A 159 22.63 7.77 26.55
C GLY A 159 22.79 6.32 27.04
N LEU A 160 21.71 5.58 27.22
CA LEU A 160 21.72 4.21 27.78
C LEU A 160 21.03 3.20 26.85
N SER A 161 21.67 2.06 26.57
CA SER A 161 21.07 0.99 25.78
C SER A 161 21.67 -0.40 26.08
N LEU A 162 21.15 -1.44 25.41
CA LEU A 162 21.70 -2.80 25.40
C LEU A 162 22.80 -3.00 24.33
N ASP A 163 23.26 -1.95 23.66
CA ASP A 163 24.35 -2.00 22.70
C ASP A 163 25.72 -2.08 23.40
N THR A 164 26.63 -2.89 22.86
CA THR A 164 28.02 -3.02 23.36
C THR A 164 28.79 -1.68 23.27
N PRO A 165 29.85 -1.46 24.07
CA PRO A 165 30.70 -0.26 24.00
C PRO A 165 31.15 0.11 22.58
N LYS A 166 31.57 -0.88 21.78
CA LYS A 166 31.97 -0.67 20.36
C LYS A 166 30.85 -0.09 19.48
N SER A 167 29.61 -0.57 19.66
CA SER A 167 28.43 -0.07 18.93
C SER A 167 28.09 1.36 19.37
N GLN A 168 28.21 1.64 20.66
CA GLN A 168 28.06 2.97 21.22
C GLN A 168 29.12 3.94 20.69
N LYS A 169 30.39 3.53 20.62
CA LYS A 169 31.49 4.34 20.08
C LYS A 169 31.29 4.70 18.62
N THR A 170 30.82 3.73 17.82
CA THR A 170 30.48 3.95 16.41
C THR A 170 29.35 4.97 16.29
N PHE A 171 28.33 4.87 17.13
CA PHE A 171 27.18 5.78 17.13
C PHE A 171 27.56 7.20 17.56
N LYS A 172 28.32 7.34 18.66
CA LYS A 172 28.87 8.62 19.15
C LYS A 172 29.71 9.31 18.07
N THR A 173 30.63 8.58 17.45
CA THR A 173 31.51 9.12 16.40
C THR A 173 30.71 9.55 15.17
N LYS A 174 29.79 8.70 14.68
CA LYS A 174 29.00 8.97 13.48
C LYS A 174 28.09 10.20 13.62
N GLN A 175 27.57 10.45 14.81
CA GLN A 175 26.62 11.54 15.06
C GLN A 175 27.24 12.75 15.77
N ASN A 176 28.54 12.69 16.06
CA ASN A 176 29.29 13.71 16.78
C ASN A 176 28.63 14.10 18.12
N PHE A 177 28.32 13.11 18.97
CA PHE A 177 27.71 13.39 20.28
C PHE A 177 28.75 13.90 21.28
N PRO A 178 28.52 15.06 21.94
CA PRO A 178 29.45 15.66 22.90
C PRO A 178 29.37 15.06 24.31
N TYR A 179 28.61 13.97 24.48
CA TYR A 179 28.33 13.32 25.76
C TYR A 179 28.57 11.80 25.69
N HIS A 180 28.51 11.10 26.81
CA HIS A 180 28.86 9.67 26.92
C HIS A 180 27.65 8.75 26.68
N LEU A 181 27.92 7.52 26.26
CA LEU A 181 26.93 6.48 26.00
C LEU A 181 27.26 5.21 26.79
N LEU A 182 26.37 4.84 27.72
CA LEU A 182 26.48 3.65 28.56
C LEU A 182 25.97 2.40 27.85
N SER A 183 26.70 1.30 28.05
CA SER A 183 26.33 -0.06 27.63
C SER A 183 25.85 -0.85 28.85
N ASP A 184 24.59 -1.29 28.81
CA ASP A 184 23.97 -2.18 29.82
C ASP A 184 23.84 -3.63 29.30
N ALA A 185 24.66 -3.98 28.28
CA ALA A 185 24.70 -5.33 27.71
C ALA A 185 25.37 -6.35 28.65
N PRO A 186 25.00 -7.65 28.59
CA PRO A 186 23.93 -8.24 27.76
C PRO A 186 22.56 -8.35 28.47
N ASN A 187 22.49 -7.97 29.76
CA ASN A 187 21.39 -8.33 30.66
C ASN A 187 20.45 -7.16 30.97
N GLY A 188 20.86 -5.91 30.76
CA GLY A 188 20.00 -4.74 30.93
C GLY A 188 19.61 -4.49 32.38
N GLN A 189 20.53 -4.66 33.33
CA GLN A 189 20.21 -4.61 34.76
C GLN A 189 19.74 -3.21 35.16
N PHE A 190 20.41 -2.17 34.66
CA PHE A 190 20.05 -0.80 34.96
C PHE A 190 18.78 -0.36 34.22
N LEU A 191 18.61 -0.77 32.97
CA LEU A 191 17.39 -0.57 32.18
C LEU A 191 16.17 -1.27 32.80
N ALA A 192 16.35 -2.45 33.37
CA ALA A 192 15.30 -3.17 34.09
C ALA A 192 14.96 -2.46 35.39
N TRP A 193 15.97 -2.03 36.16
CA TRP A 193 15.78 -1.22 37.37
C TRP A 193 14.95 0.02 37.05
N LEU A 194 15.37 0.82 36.07
CA LEU A 194 14.67 2.02 35.58
C LEU A 194 13.24 1.79 35.05
N GLY A 195 12.77 0.54 34.93
CA GLY A 195 11.48 0.20 34.33
C GLY A 195 11.45 0.41 32.81
N ALA A 196 12.61 0.58 32.19
CA ALA A 196 12.77 0.80 30.76
C ALA A 196 12.78 -0.50 29.95
N LEU A 197 13.09 -1.64 30.56
CA LEU A 197 13.20 -2.93 29.88
C LEU A 197 11.92 -3.77 29.99
N LYS A 198 11.25 -4.05 28.86
CA LYS A 198 10.07 -4.93 28.79
C LYS A 198 10.45 -6.39 28.52
N VAL A 199 9.51 -7.30 28.79
CA VAL A 199 9.58 -8.74 28.44
C VAL A 199 10.01 -8.90 26.97
N GLY A 200 11.07 -9.69 26.72
CA GLY A 200 11.68 -9.85 25.39
C GLY A 200 12.82 -8.88 25.05
N LYS A 201 13.47 -8.27 26.05
CA LYS A 201 14.60 -7.31 25.91
C LYS A 201 14.27 -6.06 25.06
N LYS A 202 13.01 -5.62 25.06
CA LYS A 202 12.57 -4.41 24.34
C LYS A 202 12.69 -3.19 25.26
N ILE A 203 13.55 -2.24 24.91
CA ILE A 203 13.72 -0.99 25.66
C ILE A 203 12.59 -0.02 25.29
N THR A 204 11.96 0.57 26.29
CA THR A 204 11.03 1.68 26.18
C THR A 204 11.84 2.97 26.17
N ARG A 205 11.65 3.79 25.14
CA ARG A 205 12.32 5.09 25.04
C ARG A 205 11.82 5.99 26.16
N SER A 206 12.73 6.45 27.00
CA SER A 206 12.42 7.18 28.24
C SER A 206 13.60 8.08 28.62
N HIS A 207 13.41 9.03 29.52
CA HIS A 207 14.51 9.73 30.18
C HIS A 207 14.23 9.97 31.67
N TRP A 208 15.31 10.18 32.41
CA TRP A 208 15.33 10.52 33.83
C TRP A 208 16.23 11.73 34.05
N VAL A 209 15.81 12.64 34.93
CA VAL A 209 16.63 13.76 35.42
C VAL A 209 17.02 13.43 36.85
N VAL A 210 18.31 13.56 37.17
CA VAL A 210 18.88 13.25 38.48
C VAL A 210 19.52 14.52 39.03
N ASP A 211 19.13 14.89 40.24
CA ASP A 211 19.54 16.12 40.90
C ASP A 211 20.98 16.07 41.46
N GLY A 212 21.38 17.14 42.16
CA GLY A 212 22.69 17.26 42.79
C GLY A 212 22.91 16.34 44.01
N GLU A 213 21.86 15.73 44.54
CA GLU A 213 21.91 14.75 45.61
C GLU A 213 22.00 13.30 45.07
N GLY A 214 21.88 13.10 43.76
CA GLY A 214 21.88 11.78 43.14
C GLY A 214 20.50 11.10 43.17
N LYS A 215 19.42 11.87 43.36
CA LYS A 215 18.04 11.39 43.37
C LYS A 215 17.33 11.74 42.08
N ILE A 216 16.37 10.90 41.69
CA ILE A 216 15.56 11.11 40.49
C ILE A 216 14.59 12.27 40.74
N GLU A 217 14.77 13.37 40.02
CA GLU A 217 13.91 14.57 40.06
C GLU A 217 12.72 14.44 39.10
N ALA A 218 12.92 13.79 37.95
CA ALA A 218 11.84 13.59 36.96
C ALA A 218 11.98 12.28 36.19
N ILE A 219 10.83 11.70 35.83
CA ILE A 219 10.71 10.46 35.05
C ILE A 219 9.76 10.68 33.89
N GLU A 220 10.23 10.42 32.68
CA GLU A 220 9.43 10.51 31.46
C GLU A 220 9.52 9.19 30.69
N ALA A 221 8.57 8.30 30.96
CA ALA A 221 8.49 6.98 30.34
C ALA A 221 7.72 7.02 29.01
N GLY A 222 8.22 6.33 27.97
CA GLY A 222 7.53 6.23 26.69
C GLY A 222 7.51 7.53 25.88
N VAL A 223 8.59 8.30 25.95
CA VAL A 223 8.72 9.62 25.32
C VAL A 223 9.02 9.51 23.81
N ALA A 224 8.46 10.42 23.02
CA ALA A 224 8.79 10.54 21.60
C ALA A 224 10.25 11.05 21.44
N PRO A 225 10.97 10.69 20.36
CA PRO A 225 12.38 11.01 20.19
C PRO A 225 12.76 12.49 20.40
N LEU A 226 12.04 13.42 19.77
CA LEU A 226 12.33 14.86 19.84
C LEU A 226 11.76 15.53 21.10
N ASP A 227 10.75 14.92 21.73
CA ASP A 227 10.15 15.43 22.97
C ASP A 227 11.08 15.21 24.19
N SER A 228 12.00 14.24 24.09
CA SER A 228 12.85 13.82 25.21
C SER A 228 13.74 14.95 25.73
N SER A 229 14.48 15.64 24.85
CA SER A 229 15.38 16.73 25.29
C SER A 229 14.61 17.98 25.70
N LYS A 230 13.49 18.30 25.01
CA LYS A 230 12.64 19.45 25.35
C LYS A 230 12.06 19.34 26.77
N LYS A 231 11.52 18.17 27.12
CA LYS A 231 10.97 17.89 28.47
C LYS A 231 12.06 17.90 29.55
N ALA A 232 13.23 17.34 29.25
CA ALA A 232 14.36 17.38 30.16
C ALA A 232 14.83 18.81 30.42
N MET A 233 14.96 19.65 29.37
CA MET A 233 15.32 21.07 29.50
C MET A 233 14.32 21.87 30.33
N LYS A 234 13.03 21.59 30.17
CA LYS A 234 11.98 22.22 30.99
C LYS A 234 12.13 21.88 32.47
N THR A 235 12.49 20.63 32.78
CA THR A 235 12.69 20.17 34.16
C THR A 235 13.86 20.93 34.80
N ILE A 236 14.98 21.04 34.09
CA ILE A 236 16.18 21.75 34.58
C ILE A 236 16.13 23.28 34.39
N LYS A 237 14.96 23.83 34.00
CA LYS A 237 14.71 25.27 33.78
C LYS A 237 15.70 25.94 32.81
N ALA A 238 16.05 25.25 31.72
CA ALA A 238 16.97 25.75 30.69
C ALA A 238 16.28 26.38 29.46
N GLU A 239 15.07 26.98 29.62
CA GLU A 239 14.32 27.65 28.53
C GLU A 239 14.74 29.14 28.36
N GLU A 240 14.48 29.71 27.17
CA GLU A 240 14.99 31.02 26.70
C GLU A 240 14.39 32.24 27.44
N GLU A 241 15.26 33.18 27.83
CA GLU A 241 14.93 34.60 27.94
C GLU A 241 15.09 35.22 26.54
N ASP A 242 14.01 35.83 26.02
CA ASP A 242 14.03 36.66 24.82
C ASP A 242 14.70 38.02 25.09
N GLY A 243 15.56 38.46 24.17
CA GLY A 243 16.28 39.76 24.16
C GLY A 243 17.77 39.53 23.89
N GLU A 244 18.52 40.26 23.06
CA GLU A 244 18.41 41.60 22.49
C GLU A 244 19.43 41.65 21.33
N GLU A 245 19.31 42.62 20.41
CA GLU A 245 20.25 42.87 19.33
C GLU A 245 21.71 43.02 19.82
N ALA A 246 22.64 42.35 19.15
CA ALA A 246 24.05 42.76 19.13
C ALA A 246 24.60 42.61 17.71
N LYS A 247 24.94 43.76 17.13
CA LYS A 247 25.86 43.90 16.00
C LYS A 247 27.22 43.32 16.43
N ASP A 248 27.92 42.64 15.53
CA ASP A 248 29.27 43.08 15.12
C ASP A 248 29.94 42.13 14.11
N GLU A 249 30.64 42.81 13.20
CA GLU A 249 31.98 42.54 12.70
C GLU A 249 32.28 41.37 11.74
N ASP A 250 32.48 41.81 10.51
CA ASP A 250 33.37 41.35 9.45
C ASP A 250 34.67 40.66 9.93
N VAL A 251 34.83 39.38 9.58
CA VAL A 251 36.15 38.75 9.34
C VAL A 251 35.99 37.75 8.20
N GLY A 252 36.32 38.17 6.98
CA GLY A 252 36.42 37.26 5.84
C GLY A 252 37.67 36.37 5.89
N VAL A 253 37.57 35.15 5.35
CA VAL A 253 38.67 34.46 4.63
C VAL A 253 38.10 33.43 3.62
N ALA A 254 38.39 33.69 2.35
CA ALA A 254 38.67 32.81 1.21
C ALA A 254 37.70 31.68 0.78
N SER A 255 37.09 31.90 -0.39
CA SER A 255 36.68 30.85 -1.33
C SER A 255 37.89 30.19 -2.02
N PRO A 256 37.84 28.88 -2.35
CA PRO A 256 38.57 28.34 -3.48
C PRO A 256 37.71 28.41 -4.75
N ILE A 257 38.22 29.17 -5.71
CA ILE A 257 37.87 29.11 -7.13
C ILE A 257 38.41 27.78 -7.67
N PHE A 258 37.58 27.01 -8.37
CA PHE A 258 38.05 26.03 -9.35
C PHE A 258 37.50 26.39 -10.74
N PRO A 259 38.30 26.18 -11.79
CA PRO A 259 38.19 26.87 -13.06
C PRO A 259 37.09 26.28 -13.96
N THR A 260 36.46 27.19 -14.69
CA THR A 260 35.71 26.91 -15.91
C THR A 260 36.69 26.64 -17.05
N ASP A 261 36.53 25.51 -17.74
CA ASP A 261 36.81 25.46 -19.17
C ASP A 261 35.77 24.56 -19.87
N PRO A 262 35.33 24.91 -21.10
CA PRO A 262 34.25 24.28 -21.83
C PRO A 262 34.76 23.20 -22.80
N ASP A 263 33.82 22.54 -23.49
CA ASP A 263 34.00 21.61 -24.61
C ASP A 263 34.38 20.15 -24.30
N ILE A 264 33.36 19.34 -24.03
CA ILE A 264 33.27 17.98 -24.59
C ILE A 264 31.85 17.77 -25.13
N SER A 265 31.75 17.71 -26.46
CA SER A 265 30.58 17.27 -27.20
C SER A 265 30.31 15.79 -26.96
N PHE A 266 29.12 15.43 -26.46
CA PHE A 266 28.61 14.07 -26.50
C PHE A 266 27.44 13.97 -27.49
N SER A 267 27.69 13.22 -28.55
CA SER A 267 26.72 12.77 -29.54
C SER A 267 25.73 11.78 -28.91
N ASN A 268 24.45 12.16 -28.87
CA ASN A 268 23.35 11.26 -28.53
C ASN A 268 23.16 10.18 -29.60
N PRO A 269 23.03 8.88 -29.25
CA PRO A 269 22.43 7.89 -30.14
C PRO A 269 20.88 8.02 -30.16
N PRO A 270 20.22 7.56 -31.24
CA PRO A 270 18.89 8.04 -31.59
C PRO A 270 17.77 7.28 -30.86
N THR A 271 16.88 8.04 -30.24
CA THR A 271 15.53 7.62 -29.86
C THR A 271 14.62 7.72 -31.10
N PRO A 272 13.90 6.67 -31.51
CA PRO A 272 12.92 6.81 -32.58
C PRO A 272 11.63 7.46 -32.05
N HIS A 273 11.55 8.76 -32.29
CA HIS A 273 10.38 9.52 -32.76
C HIS A 273 9.00 9.25 -32.15
N LEU A 274 8.61 10.08 -31.17
CA LEU A 274 7.28 10.68 -31.12
C LEU A 274 7.36 12.07 -31.77
N ARG A 275 6.64 12.33 -32.87
CA ARG A 275 6.20 13.70 -33.20
C ARG A 275 4.94 13.73 -34.07
N LEU A 276 3.92 14.33 -33.43
CA LEU A 276 2.96 15.33 -33.92
C LEU A 276 1.81 14.90 -34.85
N MET A 277 0.57 15.12 -34.39
CA MET A 277 -0.21 16.31 -34.78
C MET A 277 -1.37 16.58 -33.82
N ARG A 278 -1.71 17.86 -33.66
CA ARG A 278 -2.77 18.44 -32.81
C ARG A 278 -3.66 19.33 -33.71
N ARG A 279 -4.97 19.40 -33.40
CA ARG A 279 -6.09 20.23 -33.95
C ARG A 279 -6.79 19.60 -35.18
N PHE A 280 -8.10 19.42 -35.24
CA PHE A 280 -9.24 20.19 -34.73
C PHE A 280 -10.39 19.28 -34.23
N ALA A 281 -11.24 19.86 -33.38
CA ALA A 281 -12.52 19.34 -32.92
C ALA A 281 -13.66 19.57 -33.95
N THR A 282 -14.78 18.89 -33.69
CA THR A 282 -16.14 18.93 -34.30
C THR A 282 -16.48 17.99 -35.46
N SER A 283 -17.63 17.32 -35.26
CA SER A 283 -18.46 16.54 -36.20
C SER A 283 -18.13 15.05 -36.38
N THR A 284 -18.93 14.23 -35.69
CA THR A 284 -19.67 13.06 -36.20
C THR A 284 -18.88 11.89 -36.80
N ILE A 285 -19.19 10.70 -36.28
CA ILE A 285 -18.99 9.36 -36.87
C ILE A 285 -18.67 9.41 -38.37
N THR A 286 -17.51 8.84 -38.74
CA THR A 286 -17.02 8.46 -40.09
C THR A 286 -15.75 9.18 -40.58
N ARG A 287 -14.56 8.66 -40.20
CA ARG A 287 -13.44 8.30 -41.11
C ARG A 287 -12.20 7.87 -40.30
N MET A 288 -12.15 6.58 -39.95
CA MET A 288 -10.87 5.89 -39.76
C MET A 288 -10.50 5.28 -41.13
N THR A 289 -9.57 5.92 -41.85
CA THR A 289 -9.00 5.36 -43.08
C THR A 289 -7.48 5.27 -42.94
N SER A 290 -7.04 4.37 -42.06
CA SER A 290 -6.04 3.36 -42.41
C SER A 290 -6.64 2.03 -41.96
N ALA A 291 -6.52 0.98 -42.76
CA ALA A 291 -7.07 -0.34 -42.42
C ALA A 291 -6.31 -0.87 -41.18
N SER A 292 -6.88 -0.66 -39.99
CA SER A 292 -6.34 -1.19 -38.74
C SER A 292 -6.42 -2.71 -38.80
N ALA A 293 -5.32 -3.39 -38.45
CA ALA A 293 -5.20 -4.85 -38.44
C ALA A 293 -5.96 -5.50 -37.26
N ARG A 294 -7.15 -4.97 -36.94
CA ARG A 294 -8.08 -5.56 -35.97
C ARG A 294 -8.78 -6.74 -36.60
N CYS A 295 -8.96 -7.79 -35.81
CA CYS A 295 -9.48 -9.06 -36.28
C CYS A 295 -10.73 -9.49 -35.51
N THR A 296 -11.35 -10.56 -35.98
CA THR A 296 -12.39 -11.29 -35.22
C THR A 296 -11.76 -12.14 -34.12
N LEU A 297 -12.57 -12.65 -33.18
CA LEU A 297 -12.05 -13.51 -32.12
C LEU A 297 -11.45 -14.79 -32.70
N ALA A 298 -12.05 -15.37 -33.74
CA ALA A 298 -11.50 -16.54 -34.45
C ALA A 298 -10.11 -16.27 -35.06
N GLU A 299 -9.92 -15.10 -35.68
CA GLU A 299 -8.67 -14.68 -36.33
C GLU A 299 -7.60 -14.16 -35.35
N LEU A 300 -7.97 -13.84 -34.11
CA LEU A 300 -7.05 -13.35 -33.08
C LEU A 300 -5.93 -14.38 -32.85
N PRO A 301 -4.64 -14.01 -33.04
CA PRO A 301 -3.52 -14.90 -32.80
C PRO A 301 -3.52 -15.38 -31.34
N LYS A 302 -3.70 -16.69 -31.14
CA LYS A 302 -3.72 -17.31 -29.83
C LYS A 302 -2.43 -18.09 -29.58
N SER A 303 -1.99 -18.12 -28.31
CA SER A 303 -0.85 -18.91 -27.86
C SER A 303 -1.12 -19.55 -26.50
N HIS A 304 -0.15 -20.35 -26.05
CA HIS A 304 -0.18 -21.04 -24.77
C HIS A 304 1.23 -21.09 -24.14
N ILE A 305 2.02 -20.02 -24.35
CA ILE A 305 3.42 -19.83 -23.93
C ILE A 305 3.58 -20.07 -22.44
N PHE A 306 2.66 -19.57 -21.61
CA PHE A 306 2.66 -19.84 -20.17
C PHE A 306 2.65 -21.34 -19.87
N THR A 307 1.66 -22.06 -20.41
CA THR A 307 1.45 -23.48 -20.13
C THR A 307 2.44 -24.41 -20.83
N SER A 308 3.05 -23.99 -21.95
CA SER A 308 4.10 -24.78 -22.62
C SER A 308 5.44 -24.71 -21.90
N ASN A 309 5.71 -23.62 -21.17
CA ASN A 309 7.01 -23.37 -20.55
C ASN A 309 7.03 -23.67 -19.06
N LEU A 310 5.89 -23.76 -18.38
CA LEU A 310 5.81 -23.95 -16.93
C LEU A 310 5.25 -25.34 -16.56
N PRO A 311 5.60 -25.91 -15.39
CA PRO A 311 5.13 -27.23 -15.02
C PRO A 311 3.64 -27.23 -14.68
N ALA A 312 2.90 -28.12 -15.33
CA ALA A 312 1.52 -28.44 -15.00
C ALA A 312 1.44 -29.31 -13.74
N ASP A 313 0.27 -29.33 -13.12
CA ASP A 313 -0.08 -30.26 -12.04
C ASP A 313 0.24 -31.72 -12.44
N PRO A 314 1.06 -32.45 -11.67
CA PRO A 314 1.37 -33.84 -11.96
C PRO A 314 0.15 -34.77 -12.03
N GLU A 315 -0.94 -34.45 -11.32
CA GLU A 315 -2.18 -35.21 -11.39
C GLU A 315 -3.02 -34.89 -12.64
N ILE A 316 -2.81 -33.70 -13.24
CA ILE A 316 -3.46 -33.26 -14.48
C ILE A 316 -2.37 -32.73 -15.43
N PRO A 317 -1.52 -33.62 -16.00
CA PRO A 317 -0.34 -33.19 -16.74
C PRO A 317 -0.65 -32.64 -18.14
N SER A 318 -1.86 -32.83 -18.66
CA SER A 318 -2.24 -32.44 -20.02
C SER A 318 -3.73 -32.04 -20.13
N PRO A 319 -4.12 -31.33 -21.20
CA PRO A 319 -5.53 -31.09 -21.53
C PRO A 319 -6.36 -32.38 -21.61
N GLN A 320 -5.80 -33.45 -22.18
CA GLN A 320 -6.50 -34.74 -22.28
C GLN A 320 -6.76 -35.35 -20.89
N ALA A 321 -5.78 -35.28 -19.99
CA ALA A 321 -5.96 -35.72 -18.61
C ALA A 321 -7.05 -34.91 -17.89
N SER A 322 -7.16 -33.61 -18.16
CA SER A 322 -8.24 -32.77 -17.64
C SER A 322 -9.62 -33.19 -18.15
N LYS A 323 -9.73 -33.56 -19.44
CA LYS A 323 -10.99 -34.03 -20.04
C LYS A 323 -11.46 -35.37 -19.47
N GLU A 324 -10.53 -36.23 -19.08
CA GLU A 324 -10.79 -37.57 -18.53
C GLU A 324 -10.89 -37.60 -17.00
N ALA A 325 -10.41 -36.55 -16.33
CA ALA A 325 -10.36 -36.48 -14.88
C ALA A 325 -11.76 -36.45 -14.24
N PRO A 326 -11.93 -37.10 -13.07
CA PRO A 326 -13.16 -36.99 -12.30
C PRO A 326 -13.35 -35.55 -11.82
N ALA A 327 -14.60 -35.09 -11.75
CA ALA A 327 -14.93 -33.71 -11.39
C ALA A 327 -14.36 -33.34 -10.01
N GLU A 328 -14.31 -34.28 -9.06
CA GLU A 328 -13.75 -34.08 -7.73
C GLU A 328 -12.29 -33.62 -7.78
N LEU A 329 -11.50 -34.12 -8.73
CA LEU A 329 -10.07 -33.77 -8.85
C LEU A 329 -9.85 -32.34 -9.36
N LEU A 330 -10.81 -31.83 -10.15
CA LEU A 330 -10.78 -30.49 -10.74
C LEU A 330 -11.55 -29.44 -9.93
N ARG A 331 -12.56 -29.85 -9.17
CA ARG A 331 -13.52 -28.94 -8.51
C ARG A 331 -13.43 -28.94 -6.99
N ASN A 332 -12.75 -29.92 -6.37
CA ASN A 332 -12.49 -29.90 -4.93
C ASN A 332 -11.12 -29.31 -4.62
N ALA A 333 -11.07 -28.55 -3.53
CA ALA A 333 -9.82 -27.98 -3.06
C ALA A 333 -8.83 -29.08 -2.67
N ARG A 334 -7.60 -28.98 -3.18
CA ARG A 334 -6.50 -29.89 -2.84
C ARG A 334 -5.14 -29.19 -2.92
N ALA A 335 -4.15 -29.78 -2.28
CA ALA A 335 -2.77 -29.32 -2.39
C ALA A 335 -2.18 -29.74 -3.74
N VAL A 336 -1.69 -28.78 -4.52
CA VAL A 336 -1.05 -28.99 -5.82
C VAL A 336 0.43 -28.65 -5.65
N LYS A 337 1.33 -29.63 -5.85
CA LYS A 337 2.78 -29.50 -5.62
C LYS A 337 3.57 -29.69 -6.92
N GLY A 338 4.76 -29.07 -7.01
CA GLY A 338 5.64 -29.19 -8.18
C GLY A 338 5.07 -28.62 -9.47
N ALA A 339 4.12 -27.69 -9.37
CA ALA A 339 3.39 -27.13 -10.49
C ALA A 339 3.07 -25.65 -10.29
N ILE A 340 2.86 -24.96 -11.40
CA ILE A 340 2.46 -23.55 -11.46
C ILE A 340 1.00 -23.39 -11.89
N PHE A 341 0.39 -24.42 -12.48
CA PHE A 341 -1.02 -24.39 -12.88
C PHE A 341 -1.65 -25.77 -12.96
N THR A 342 -2.98 -25.82 -13.06
CA THR A 342 -3.75 -27.03 -13.41
C THR A 342 -4.59 -26.75 -14.65
N TRP A 343 -4.63 -27.69 -15.60
CA TRP A 343 -5.59 -27.63 -16.72
C TRP A 343 -7.02 -27.84 -16.21
N VAL A 344 -7.90 -26.87 -16.43
CA VAL A 344 -9.28 -26.91 -15.93
C VAL A 344 -10.16 -25.98 -16.75
N LYS A 345 -11.29 -26.49 -17.23
CA LYS A 345 -12.24 -25.72 -18.05
C LYS A 345 -13.28 -24.96 -17.20
N PRO A 346 -13.82 -23.83 -17.70
CA PRO A 346 -14.98 -23.16 -17.12
C PRO A 346 -16.19 -24.07 -16.90
N ASP A 347 -17.03 -23.73 -15.94
CA ASP A 347 -18.41 -24.22 -15.86
C ASP A 347 -19.26 -23.45 -16.87
N THR A 348 -20.11 -24.17 -17.60
CA THR A 348 -21.06 -23.60 -18.56
C THR A 348 -22.34 -23.16 -17.87
N SER A 349 -23.08 -22.23 -18.47
CA SER A 349 -24.39 -21.76 -18.00
C SER A 349 -25.40 -21.73 -19.16
N ASP A 350 -26.60 -22.25 -18.92
CA ASP A 350 -27.66 -22.32 -19.94
C ASP A 350 -28.32 -20.96 -20.22
N ASP A 351 -28.23 -20.02 -19.27
CA ASP A 351 -28.72 -18.66 -19.37
C ASP A 351 -27.63 -17.64 -19.04
N TYR A 352 -27.36 -16.73 -19.96
CA TYR A 352 -26.35 -15.69 -19.80
C TYR A 352 -26.74 -14.45 -20.61
N GLU A 353 -26.28 -13.28 -20.15
CA GLU A 353 -26.59 -11.99 -20.73
C GLU A 353 -25.32 -11.14 -20.74
N LEU A 354 -24.79 -10.81 -21.92
CA LEU A 354 -23.66 -9.89 -22.05
C LEU A 354 -24.15 -8.47 -21.72
N LEU A 355 -23.74 -7.93 -20.57
CA LEU A 355 -24.21 -6.64 -20.09
C LEU A 355 -23.45 -5.46 -20.71
N ALA A 356 -22.12 -5.57 -20.80
CA ALA A 356 -21.28 -4.48 -21.28
C ALA A 356 -19.91 -4.99 -21.73
N THR A 357 -19.25 -4.19 -22.57
CA THR A 357 -17.84 -4.37 -22.97
C THR A 357 -17.09 -3.06 -22.85
N SER A 358 -15.75 -3.11 -22.77
CA SER A 358 -14.93 -1.91 -22.89
C SER A 358 -14.46 -1.73 -24.34
N PRO A 359 -14.87 -0.64 -25.03
CA PRO A 359 -14.40 -0.34 -26.38
C PRO A 359 -12.88 -0.20 -26.44
N LYS A 360 -12.26 0.37 -25.40
CA LYS A 360 -10.81 0.53 -25.32
C LYS A 360 -10.12 -0.81 -25.09
N ALA A 361 -10.72 -1.72 -24.32
CA ALA A 361 -10.17 -3.04 -24.09
C ALA A 361 -10.24 -3.93 -25.34
N LEU A 362 -11.35 -3.88 -26.10
CA LEU A 362 -11.48 -4.52 -27.41
C LEU A 362 -10.38 -4.04 -28.37
N HIS A 363 -10.12 -2.73 -28.39
CA HIS A 363 -9.04 -2.15 -29.17
C HIS A 363 -7.66 -2.70 -28.75
N ASP A 364 -7.37 -2.69 -27.45
CA ASP A 364 -6.04 -3.00 -26.93
C ASP A 364 -5.70 -4.48 -27.04
N ILE A 365 -6.69 -5.38 -26.97
CA ILE A 365 -6.49 -6.81 -27.24
C ILE A 365 -6.40 -7.11 -28.75
N GLY A 366 -6.84 -6.20 -29.63
CA GLY A 366 -6.74 -6.31 -31.09
C GLY A 366 -8.03 -6.75 -31.80
N LEU A 367 -9.18 -6.66 -31.14
CA LEU A 367 -10.48 -7.04 -31.69
C LEU A 367 -11.20 -5.86 -32.38
N LYS A 368 -12.06 -6.19 -33.35
CA LYS A 368 -13.03 -5.24 -33.91
C LYS A 368 -14.10 -4.90 -32.87
N GLN A 369 -14.62 -3.67 -32.91
CA GLN A 369 -15.71 -3.26 -32.02
C GLN A 369 -16.98 -4.11 -32.23
N THR A 370 -17.28 -4.43 -33.50
CA THR A 370 -18.43 -5.27 -33.88
C THR A 370 -18.33 -6.71 -33.38
N GLU A 371 -17.15 -7.15 -32.90
CA GLU A 371 -16.99 -8.50 -32.37
C GLU A 371 -17.86 -8.72 -31.12
N ALA A 372 -18.06 -7.67 -30.32
CA ALA A 372 -18.87 -7.72 -29.10
C ALA A 372 -20.35 -8.07 -29.37
N GLU A 373 -20.82 -7.91 -30.61
CA GLU A 373 -22.20 -8.21 -31.03
C GLU A 373 -22.36 -9.67 -31.49
N THR A 374 -21.27 -10.44 -31.56
CA THR A 374 -21.30 -11.81 -32.07
C THR A 374 -21.66 -12.81 -30.99
N GLU A 375 -22.38 -13.86 -31.37
CA GLU A 375 -22.70 -14.98 -30.48
C GLU A 375 -21.43 -15.71 -30.02
N GLU A 376 -20.41 -15.86 -30.90
CA GLU A 376 -19.13 -16.49 -30.53
C GLU A 376 -18.46 -15.74 -29.38
N PHE A 377 -18.41 -14.40 -29.44
CA PHE A 377 -17.85 -13.60 -28.37
C PHE A 377 -18.62 -13.83 -27.05
N ALA A 378 -19.94 -13.79 -27.08
CA ALA A 378 -20.77 -13.97 -25.89
C ALA A 378 -20.61 -15.39 -25.28
N GLN A 379 -20.52 -16.44 -26.12
CA GLN A 379 -20.29 -17.82 -25.69
C GLN A 379 -18.88 -18.03 -25.09
N VAL A 380 -17.84 -17.43 -25.67
CA VAL A 380 -16.48 -17.53 -25.13
C VAL A 380 -16.35 -16.75 -23.82
N MET A 381 -16.89 -15.52 -23.76
CA MET A 381 -16.78 -14.67 -22.58
C MET A 381 -17.64 -15.14 -21.40
N SER A 382 -18.72 -15.88 -21.65
CA SER A 382 -19.51 -16.55 -20.62
C SER A 382 -18.86 -17.86 -20.11
N GLY A 383 -17.87 -18.39 -20.84
CA GLY A 383 -17.22 -19.68 -20.53
C GLY A 383 -17.94 -20.89 -21.13
N ASN A 384 -18.96 -20.69 -21.95
CA ASN A 384 -19.71 -21.75 -22.62
C ASN A 384 -18.94 -22.38 -23.79
N GLN A 385 -18.07 -21.60 -24.44
CA GLN A 385 -17.21 -22.06 -25.52
C GLN A 385 -15.73 -21.86 -25.16
N ILE A 386 -14.90 -22.82 -25.57
CA ILE A 386 -13.45 -22.78 -25.45
C ILE A 386 -12.81 -23.13 -26.80
N TYR A 387 -11.53 -22.82 -26.96
CA TYR A 387 -10.73 -23.30 -28.10
C TYR A 387 -9.90 -24.50 -27.64
N ASP A 388 -10.23 -25.72 -28.08
CA ASP A 388 -9.57 -26.95 -27.60
C ASP A 388 -8.04 -26.96 -27.83
N GLU A 389 -7.57 -26.33 -28.90
CA GLU A 389 -6.14 -26.15 -29.23
C GLU A 389 -5.41 -25.21 -28.24
N HIS A 390 -6.17 -24.41 -27.49
CA HIS A 390 -5.71 -23.49 -26.45
C HIS A 390 -6.52 -23.75 -25.17
N TYR A 391 -6.24 -24.89 -24.54
CA TYR A 391 -7.06 -25.38 -23.44
C TYR A 391 -6.97 -24.48 -22.18
N PRO A 392 -8.05 -24.31 -21.41
CA PRO A 392 -8.02 -23.45 -20.23
C PRO A 392 -7.22 -23.99 -19.03
N TRP A 393 -6.71 -23.08 -18.19
CA TRP A 393 -5.94 -23.41 -16.97
C TRP A 393 -6.26 -22.48 -15.79
N ALA A 394 -5.89 -22.91 -14.58
CA ALA A 394 -5.93 -22.10 -13.36
C ALA A 394 -4.54 -22.10 -12.69
N GLN A 395 -4.05 -20.94 -12.26
CA GLN A 395 -2.71 -20.80 -11.69
C GLN A 395 -2.66 -21.20 -10.20
N CYS A 396 -1.53 -21.78 -9.80
CA CYS A 396 -1.19 -22.13 -8.42
C CYS A 396 -0.26 -21.08 -7.83
N TYR A 397 -0.62 -20.51 -6.70
CA TYR A 397 0.22 -19.57 -5.96
C TYR A 397 -0.09 -19.66 -4.45
N GLY A 398 0.73 -19.01 -3.63
CA GLY A 398 0.51 -18.80 -2.20
C GLY A 398 0.48 -17.31 -1.88
N GLY A 399 0.63 -16.94 -0.62
CA GLY A 399 0.80 -15.53 -0.29
C GLY A 399 0.72 -15.21 1.20
N TRP A 400 1.17 -14.01 1.53
CA TRP A 400 1.09 -13.41 2.85
C TRP A 400 -0.13 -12.51 2.92
N GLN A 401 -1.15 -12.95 3.65
CA GLN A 401 -2.38 -12.19 3.85
C GLN A 401 -2.31 -11.42 5.18
N PHE A 402 -2.45 -10.10 5.11
CA PHE A 402 -2.30 -9.19 6.25
C PHE A 402 -0.97 -9.37 7.04
N GLY A 403 0.07 -9.85 6.35
CA GLY A 403 1.39 -10.11 6.94
C GLY A 403 1.57 -11.50 7.55
N SER A 404 0.57 -12.39 7.45
CA SER A 404 0.67 -13.80 7.88
C SER A 404 0.63 -14.74 6.69
N TRP A 405 1.41 -15.83 6.75
CA TRP A 405 1.42 -16.84 5.69
C TRP A 405 0.07 -17.55 5.57
N ALA A 406 -0.55 -17.51 4.38
CA ALA A 406 -1.87 -18.10 4.14
C ALA A 406 -1.81 -19.52 3.54
N GLY A 407 -0.61 -20.05 3.27
CA GLY A 407 -0.43 -21.33 2.60
C GLY A 407 -0.74 -21.27 1.10
N GLN A 408 -1.21 -22.38 0.55
CA GLN A 408 -1.61 -22.44 -0.86
C GLN A 408 -2.94 -21.70 -1.07
N LEU A 409 -2.91 -20.80 -2.04
CA LEU A 409 -4.05 -20.10 -2.62
C LEU A 409 -4.26 -20.65 -4.03
N GLY A 410 -4.12 -19.80 -5.05
CA GLY A 410 -4.36 -20.13 -6.45
C GLY A 410 -5.63 -19.49 -6.99
N ASP A 411 -5.83 -19.63 -8.29
CA ASP A 411 -6.98 -19.15 -9.03
C ASP A 411 -8.24 -19.94 -8.64
N GLY A 412 -8.81 -19.62 -7.47
CA GLY A 412 -9.90 -20.38 -6.87
C GLY A 412 -11.28 -20.18 -7.50
N ARG A 413 -11.40 -19.20 -8.40
CA ARG A 413 -12.62 -18.86 -9.15
C ARG A 413 -12.28 -18.17 -10.46
N VAL A 414 -11.08 -18.43 -10.96
CA VAL A 414 -10.51 -17.79 -12.13
C VAL A 414 -9.98 -18.91 -13.02
N MET A 415 -10.17 -18.78 -14.32
CA MET A 415 -9.57 -19.67 -15.30
C MET A 415 -9.11 -18.85 -16.50
N SER A 416 -7.86 -19.02 -16.88
CA SER A 416 -7.30 -18.49 -18.12
C SER A 416 -7.81 -19.32 -19.30
N LEU A 417 -8.28 -18.66 -20.35
CA LEU A 417 -8.77 -19.32 -21.56
C LEU A 417 -7.62 -19.58 -22.54
N PHE A 418 -6.88 -18.53 -22.86
CA PHE A 418 -5.78 -18.53 -23.82
C PHE A 418 -4.95 -17.26 -23.63
N GLU A 419 -3.80 -17.20 -24.28
CA GLU A 419 -3.10 -15.94 -24.51
C GLU A 419 -3.48 -15.40 -25.89
N ALA A 420 -3.76 -14.11 -25.98
CA ALA A 420 -4.03 -13.38 -27.22
C ALA A 420 -2.89 -12.43 -27.54
N THR A 421 -2.44 -12.39 -28.79
CA THR A 421 -1.45 -11.40 -29.26
C THR A 421 -2.13 -10.39 -30.17
N ASN A 422 -2.04 -9.11 -29.80
CA ASN A 422 -2.55 -8.03 -30.63
C ASN A 422 -1.77 -8.02 -31.97
N PRO A 423 -2.44 -8.16 -33.13
CA PRO A 423 -1.76 -8.24 -34.43
C PRO A 423 -0.97 -6.97 -34.79
N GLU A 424 -1.38 -5.81 -34.27
CA GLU A 424 -0.79 -4.50 -34.56
C GLU A 424 0.37 -4.20 -33.60
N THR A 425 0.12 -4.24 -32.28
CA THR A 425 1.13 -3.87 -31.28
C THR A 425 2.11 -4.99 -30.96
N LYS A 426 1.77 -6.24 -31.31
CA LYS A 426 2.48 -7.48 -30.92
C LYS A 426 2.51 -7.73 -29.41
N GLU A 427 1.75 -6.97 -28.63
CA GLU A 427 1.61 -7.21 -27.21
C GLU A 427 0.77 -8.47 -26.97
N ARG A 428 1.25 -9.32 -26.07
CA ARG A 428 0.59 -10.57 -25.65
C ARG A 428 -0.13 -10.35 -24.33
N PHE A 429 -1.34 -10.86 -24.24
CA PHE A 429 -2.18 -10.79 -23.06
C PHE A 429 -2.74 -12.17 -22.70
N GLU A 430 -2.68 -12.56 -21.44
CA GLU A 430 -3.39 -13.71 -20.90
C GLU A 430 -4.83 -13.31 -20.56
N VAL A 431 -5.81 -14.00 -21.17
CA VAL A 431 -7.24 -13.72 -21.02
C VAL A 431 -7.84 -14.67 -19.99
N GLN A 432 -8.46 -14.11 -18.95
CA GLN A 432 -9.04 -14.84 -17.81
C GLN A 432 -10.53 -14.57 -17.67
N LEU A 433 -11.28 -15.62 -17.31
CA LEU A 433 -12.64 -15.52 -16.78
C LEU A 433 -12.59 -15.61 -15.26
N LYS A 434 -13.23 -14.66 -14.59
CA LYS A 434 -13.46 -14.67 -13.13
C LYS A 434 -14.94 -14.94 -12.86
N GLY A 435 -15.21 -15.89 -11.96
CA GLY A 435 -16.57 -16.36 -11.63
C GLY A 435 -17.05 -17.56 -12.44
N SER A 436 -16.16 -18.18 -13.20
CA SER A 436 -16.45 -19.28 -14.12
C SER A 436 -16.40 -20.68 -13.49
N GLY A 437 -16.52 -20.78 -12.16
CA GLY A 437 -16.64 -22.06 -11.46
C GLY A 437 -15.44 -22.44 -10.59
N LYS A 438 -15.53 -23.65 -10.00
CA LYS A 438 -14.51 -24.13 -9.05
C LYS A 438 -13.26 -24.67 -9.75
N THR A 439 -12.15 -24.60 -9.03
CA THR A 439 -10.85 -25.14 -9.41
C THR A 439 -10.27 -25.91 -8.21
N PRO A 440 -9.12 -26.60 -8.36
CA PRO A 440 -8.42 -27.20 -7.21
C PRO A 440 -7.97 -26.19 -6.15
N TYR A 441 -8.06 -24.89 -6.45
CA TYR A 441 -7.64 -23.77 -5.63
C TYR A 441 -8.80 -23.06 -4.93
N SER A 442 -10.05 -23.50 -5.12
CA SER A 442 -11.24 -22.82 -4.57
C SER A 442 -11.29 -22.78 -3.05
N ARG A 443 -10.46 -23.57 -2.34
CA ARG A 443 -10.48 -23.72 -0.87
C ARG A 443 -11.91 -24.01 -0.39
N PHE A 444 -12.53 -23.06 0.29
CA PHE A 444 -13.90 -23.13 0.81
C PHE A 444 -14.91 -22.32 -0.01
N ALA A 445 -14.46 -21.62 -1.06
CA ALA A 445 -15.29 -20.78 -1.91
C ALA A 445 -16.11 -21.61 -2.92
N ASP A 446 -17.16 -20.98 -3.46
CA ASP A 446 -18.09 -21.58 -4.41
C ASP A 446 -17.62 -21.54 -5.87
N GLY A 447 -16.51 -20.84 -6.16
CA GLY A 447 -16.00 -20.68 -7.52
C GLY A 447 -16.71 -19.58 -8.33
N ASN A 448 -17.66 -18.86 -7.72
CA ASN A 448 -18.46 -17.84 -8.40
C ASN A 448 -17.99 -16.43 -8.04
N ALA A 449 -18.33 -15.47 -8.92
CA ALA A 449 -18.28 -14.04 -8.66
C ALA A 449 -19.72 -13.50 -8.71
N VAL A 450 -20.04 -12.49 -7.90
CA VAL A 450 -21.37 -11.84 -7.94
C VAL A 450 -21.37 -10.63 -8.86
N LEU A 451 -22.54 -10.25 -9.37
CA LEU A 451 -22.69 -9.13 -10.30
C LEU A 451 -22.15 -7.82 -9.71
N ARG A 452 -22.46 -7.54 -8.44
CA ARG A 452 -21.98 -6.35 -7.73
C ARG A 452 -20.46 -6.20 -7.71
N SER A 453 -19.72 -7.25 -7.35
CA SER A 453 -18.26 -7.22 -7.32
C SER A 453 -17.67 -7.14 -8.73
N SER A 454 -18.31 -7.80 -9.70
CA SER A 454 -17.90 -7.80 -11.10
C SER A 454 -18.07 -6.43 -11.76
N ILE A 455 -19.16 -5.68 -11.49
CA ILE A 455 -19.34 -4.30 -11.96
C ILE A 455 -18.23 -3.39 -11.46
N ARG A 456 -17.89 -3.50 -10.17
CA ARG A 456 -16.80 -2.69 -9.56
C ARG A 456 -15.47 -2.96 -10.25
N GLU A 457 -15.12 -4.23 -10.43
CA GLU A 457 -13.85 -4.64 -11.05
C GLU A 457 -13.78 -4.27 -12.54
N PHE A 458 -14.91 -4.40 -13.26
CA PHE A 458 -15.03 -4.04 -14.67
C PHE A 458 -14.77 -2.54 -14.91
N LEU A 459 -15.44 -1.66 -14.15
CA LEU A 459 -15.30 -0.22 -14.33
C LEU A 459 -13.95 0.32 -13.84
N ILE A 460 -13.46 -0.14 -12.68
CA ILE A 460 -12.20 0.39 -12.11
C ILE A 460 -10.98 0.03 -12.94
N SER A 461 -10.95 -1.17 -13.51
CA SER A 461 -9.83 -1.64 -14.34
C SER A 461 -9.58 -0.69 -15.51
N GLU A 462 -10.65 -0.26 -16.18
CA GLU A 462 -10.57 0.66 -17.32
C GLU A 462 -10.37 2.11 -16.88
N HIS A 463 -10.96 2.53 -15.77
CA HIS A 463 -10.74 3.87 -15.25
C HIS A 463 -9.29 4.12 -14.85
N LEU A 464 -8.65 3.16 -14.16
CA LEU A 464 -7.22 3.25 -13.83
C LEU A 464 -6.36 3.34 -15.08
N ASN A 465 -6.65 2.53 -16.09
CA ASN A 465 -5.96 2.59 -17.38
C ASN A 465 -6.13 3.96 -18.06
N ALA A 466 -7.33 4.53 -18.04
CA ALA A 466 -7.62 5.86 -18.60
C ALA A 466 -6.89 7.00 -17.86
N LEU A 467 -6.68 6.86 -16.54
CA LEU A 467 -5.85 7.76 -15.74
C LEU A 467 -4.34 7.56 -15.95
N GLY A 468 -3.94 6.57 -16.76
CA GLY A 468 -2.54 6.20 -16.97
C GLY A 468 -1.91 5.44 -15.80
N ILE A 469 -2.72 4.92 -14.86
CA ILE A 469 -2.28 4.09 -13.75
C ILE A 469 -2.15 2.65 -14.26
N PRO A 470 -0.97 2.01 -14.15
CA PRO A 470 -0.80 0.62 -14.57
C PRO A 470 -1.81 -0.30 -13.88
N SER A 471 -2.60 -1.02 -14.66
CA SER A 471 -3.72 -1.82 -14.18
C SER A 471 -3.97 -3.02 -15.08
N THR A 472 -4.54 -4.09 -14.53
CA THR A 472 -5.21 -5.13 -15.32
C THR A 472 -6.40 -4.52 -16.07
N ARG A 473 -6.81 -5.16 -17.17
CA ARG A 473 -7.84 -4.63 -18.08
C ARG A 473 -9.11 -5.48 -18.03
N ALA A 474 -10.23 -4.85 -18.33
CA ALA A 474 -11.56 -5.45 -18.31
C ALA A 474 -12.13 -5.51 -19.72
N LEU A 475 -12.41 -6.71 -20.23
CA LEU A 475 -12.94 -6.88 -21.59
C LEU A 475 -14.47 -6.88 -21.61
N SER A 476 -15.10 -7.68 -20.76
CA SER A 476 -16.55 -7.87 -20.77
C SER A 476 -17.13 -8.22 -19.40
N LEU A 477 -18.42 -7.97 -19.24
CA LEU A 477 -19.22 -8.35 -18.08
C LEU A 477 -20.44 -9.13 -18.54
N VAL A 478 -20.57 -10.37 -18.07
CA VAL A 478 -21.68 -11.28 -18.38
C VAL A 478 -22.47 -11.57 -17.10
N ASN A 479 -23.77 -11.35 -17.13
CA ASN A 479 -24.70 -11.72 -16.07
C ASN A 479 -25.17 -13.17 -16.24
N LEU A 480 -25.35 -13.90 -15.13
CA LEU A 480 -25.87 -15.27 -15.10
C LEU A 480 -27.19 -15.30 -14.30
N PRO A 481 -28.34 -15.02 -14.95
CA PRO A 481 -29.59 -14.70 -14.25
C PRO A 481 -30.10 -15.81 -13.31
N SER A 482 -29.92 -17.08 -13.66
CA SER A 482 -30.37 -18.22 -12.86
C SER A 482 -29.32 -18.76 -11.88
N LYS A 483 -28.11 -18.18 -11.87
CA LYS A 483 -27.02 -18.61 -10.99
C LYS A 483 -26.89 -17.64 -9.81
N PHE A 484 -26.94 -18.18 -8.60
CA PHE A 484 -26.90 -17.40 -7.37
C PHE A 484 -25.78 -17.87 -6.45
N ALA A 485 -25.16 -16.92 -5.76
CA ALA A 485 -24.17 -17.18 -4.72
C ALA A 485 -24.60 -16.54 -3.40
N ARG A 486 -24.24 -17.18 -2.28
CA ARG A 486 -24.48 -16.63 -0.95
C ARG A 486 -23.24 -15.88 -0.49
N ARG A 487 -23.41 -14.59 -0.18
CA ARG A 487 -22.48 -13.73 0.56
C ARG A 487 -23.17 -13.31 1.87
N GLU A 488 -23.17 -12.02 2.21
CA GLU A 488 -24.04 -11.49 3.27
C GLU A 488 -25.53 -11.69 2.92
N ARG A 489 -25.84 -11.58 1.62
CA ARG A 489 -27.15 -11.87 1.01
C ARG A 489 -27.00 -12.83 -0.17
N ILE A 490 -28.13 -13.29 -0.70
CA ILE A 490 -28.15 -14.02 -1.97
C ILE A 490 -27.98 -12.98 -3.08
N GLU A 491 -26.99 -13.17 -3.94
CA GLU A 491 -26.68 -12.26 -5.05
C GLU A 491 -26.57 -13.06 -6.36
N THR A 492 -26.98 -12.46 -7.46
CA THR A 492 -26.84 -13.02 -8.81
C THR A 492 -25.37 -13.12 -9.19
N CYS A 493 -24.98 -14.23 -9.82
CA CYS A 493 -23.63 -14.45 -10.29
C CYS A 493 -23.35 -13.73 -11.60
N ALA A 494 -22.08 -13.48 -11.86
CA ALA A 494 -21.59 -12.93 -13.11
C ALA A 494 -20.26 -13.60 -13.49
N VAL A 495 -19.93 -13.54 -14.78
CA VAL A 495 -18.61 -13.82 -15.32
C VAL A 495 -17.99 -12.52 -15.79
N TYR A 496 -16.79 -12.26 -15.32
CA TYR A 496 -16.02 -11.07 -15.66
C TYR A 496 -14.80 -11.50 -16.48
N THR A 497 -14.70 -11.03 -17.73
CA THR A 497 -13.51 -11.27 -18.55
C THR A 497 -12.49 -10.17 -18.32
N ARG A 498 -11.29 -10.58 -17.94
CA ARG A 498 -10.14 -9.72 -17.68
C ARG A 498 -8.91 -10.17 -18.45
N PHE A 499 -8.00 -9.25 -18.73
CA PHE A 499 -6.72 -9.60 -19.34
C PHE A 499 -5.58 -8.73 -18.83
N ALA A 500 -4.37 -9.28 -18.91
CA ALA A 500 -3.13 -8.62 -18.55
C ALA A 500 -1.96 -9.26 -19.32
N PRO A 501 -0.82 -8.56 -19.50
CA PRO A 501 0.35 -9.18 -20.11
C PRO A 501 0.87 -10.42 -19.36
N SER A 502 0.64 -10.46 -18.05
CA SER A 502 0.89 -11.62 -17.18
C SER A 502 0.07 -11.48 -15.90
N TRP A 503 -0.42 -12.60 -15.37
CA TRP A 503 -1.08 -12.68 -14.06
C TRP A 503 -0.15 -13.15 -12.94
N LEU A 504 1.15 -13.29 -13.23
CA LEU A 504 2.14 -13.63 -12.23
C LEU A 504 2.28 -12.54 -11.16
N ARG A 505 2.41 -13.00 -9.93
CA ARG A 505 2.35 -12.20 -8.71
C ARG A 505 3.45 -12.62 -7.75
N ILE A 506 3.73 -11.84 -6.73
CA ILE A 506 4.72 -12.22 -5.70
C ILE A 506 4.34 -13.56 -5.06
N GLY A 507 3.04 -13.77 -4.82
CA GLY A 507 2.50 -15.06 -4.35
C GLY A 507 2.88 -16.28 -5.20
N SER A 508 3.16 -16.10 -6.50
CA SER A 508 3.61 -17.17 -7.40
C SER A 508 5.02 -17.67 -7.02
N PHE A 509 5.84 -16.81 -6.40
CA PHE A 509 7.18 -17.15 -5.92
C PHE A 509 7.13 -17.66 -4.47
N ASP A 510 6.35 -16.99 -3.61
CA ASP A 510 6.20 -17.31 -2.18
C ASP A 510 5.96 -18.83 -1.96
N ILE A 511 5.08 -19.44 -2.78
CA ILE A 511 4.72 -20.86 -2.63
C ILE A 511 5.87 -21.82 -2.89
N HIS A 512 6.73 -21.53 -3.86
CA HIS A 512 7.88 -22.37 -4.19
C HIS A 512 8.99 -22.17 -3.17
N ARG A 513 9.20 -20.93 -2.70
CA ARG A 513 10.13 -20.64 -1.61
C ARG A 513 9.74 -21.37 -0.33
N TRP A 514 8.45 -21.34 0.02
CA TRP A 514 7.92 -22.01 1.20
C TRP A 514 8.11 -23.54 1.15
N ARG A 515 8.03 -24.12 -0.04
CA ARG A 515 8.20 -25.56 -0.27
C ARG A 515 9.64 -26.01 -0.44
N GLY A 516 10.60 -25.07 -0.53
CA GLY A 516 11.99 -25.38 -0.89
C GLY A 516 12.14 -25.87 -2.33
N ASP A 517 11.19 -25.55 -3.21
CA ASP A 517 11.14 -26.01 -4.60
C ASP A 517 12.00 -25.11 -5.51
N ARG A 518 13.31 -25.32 -5.44
CA ARG A 518 14.32 -24.54 -6.18
C ARG A 518 14.22 -24.69 -7.69
N VAL A 519 13.87 -25.89 -8.16
CA VAL A 519 13.77 -26.19 -9.59
C VAL A 519 12.64 -25.38 -10.21
N THR A 520 11.44 -25.42 -9.60
CA THR A 520 10.31 -24.64 -10.11
C THR A 520 10.52 -23.14 -9.91
N MET A 521 11.11 -22.72 -8.79
CA MET A 521 11.46 -21.31 -8.52
C MET A 521 12.35 -20.73 -9.63
N LYS A 522 13.47 -21.40 -9.95
CA LYS A 522 14.38 -20.97 -11.02
C LYS A 522 13.68 -20.95 -12.38
N LYS A 523 12.92 -22.00 -12.69
CA LYS A 523 12.19 -22.11 -13.96
C LYS A 523 11.15 -21.00 -14.13
N LEU A 524 10.43 -20.64 -13.07
CA LEU A 524 9.50 -19.51 -13.07
C LEU A 524 10.23 -18.18 -13.27
N ALA A 525 11.36 -17.96 -12.59
CA ALA A 525 12.14 -16.74 -12.72
C ALA A 525 12.75 -16.59 -14.14
N ASP A 526 13.29 -17.68 -14.70
CA ASP A 526 13.79 -17.73 -16.08
C ASP A 526 12.65 -17.43 -17.08
N TYR A 527 11.46 -18.02 -16.89
CA TYR A 527 10.25 -17.71 -17.68
C TYR A 527 9.87 -16.23 -17.63
N CYS A 528 9.95 -15.61 -16.44
CA CYS A 528 9.65 -14.19 -16.30
C CYS A 528 10.60 -13.35 -17.14
N ILE A 529 11.90 -13.61 -17.05
CA ILE A 529 12.92 -12.88 -17.81
C ILE A 529 12.64 -12.97 -19.31
N GLU A 530 12.45 -14.18 -19.82
CA GLU A 530 12.32 -14.42 -21.27
C GLU A 530 10.97 -13.94 -21.82
N HIS A 531 9.86 -14.35 -21.18
CA HIS A 531 8.54 -14.22 -21.79
C HIS A 531 7.69 -13.09 -21.21
N VAL A 532 7.97 -12.63 -19.98
CA VAL A 532 7.20 -11.56 -19.32
C VAL A 532 7.90 -10.21 -19.46
N PHE A 533 9.22 -10.18 -19.32
CA PHE A 533 10.03 -8.97 -19.44
C PHE A 533 10.72 -8.81 -20.80
N GLY A 534 10.59 -9.81 -21.69
CA GLY A 534 11.00 -9.71 -23.09
C GLY A 534 12.50 -9.85 -23.31
N GLY A 535 13.18 -10.59 -22.45
CA GLY A 535 14.61 -10.90 -22.55
C GLY A 535 15.49 -10.16 -21.55
N LEU A 536 16.69 -10.71 -21.32
CA LEU A 536 17.65 -10.18 -20.36
C LEU A 536 18.16 -8.77 -20.72
N ASP A 537 18.21 -8.44 -22.02
CA ASP A 537 18.63 -7.13 -22.53
C ASP A 537 17.67 -6.00 -22.17
N LYS A 538 16.41 -6.33 -21.81
CA LYS A 538 15.40 -5.37 -21.36
C LYS A 538 15.48 -5.06 -19.87
N LEU A 539 16.22 -5.85 -19.10
CA LEU A 539 16.35 -5.71 -17.66
C LEU A 539 17.53 -4.79 -17.30
N PRO A 540 17.46 -4.07 -16.16
CA PRO A 540 18.50 -3.14 -15.76
C PRO A 540 19.84 -3.86 -15.53
N GLY A 541 20.89 -3.41 -16.21
CA GLY A 541 22.25 -3.91 -16.04
C GLY A 541 22.97 -3.33 -14.81
N LYS A 542 24.30 -3.47 -14.81
CA LYS A 542 25.18 -2.87 -13.81
C LYS A 542 25.06 -1.33 -13.78
N ARG A 543 25.00 -0.75 -12.58
CA ARG A 543 25.10 0.69 -12.35
C ARG A 543 26.51 1.09 -11.94
N GLU A 544 26.77 2.39 -11.97
CA GLU A 544 28.01 2.99 -11.46
C GLU A 544 28.27 2.68 -9.98
N THR A 545 27.21 2.58 -9.19
CA THR A 545 27.28 2.26 -7.75
C THR A 545 27.44 0.77 -7.46
N ASP A 546 27.27 -0.09 -8.46
CA ASP A 546 27.35 -1.54 -8.28
C ASP A 546 28.82 -1.98 -8.35
N THR A 547 29.26 -2.74 -7.36
CA THR A 547 30.64 -3.24 -7.29
C THR A 547 30.88 -4.36 -8.31
N GLU A 548 29.87 -5.20 -8.54
CA GLU A 548 29.93 -6.40 -9.37
C GLU A 548 28.83 -6.39 -10.43
N GLU A 549 28.93 -7.31 -11.39
CA GLU A 549 27.91 -7.47 -12.43
C GLU A 549 26.68 -8.20 -11.86
N PRO A 550 25.47 -7.60 -11.89
CA PRO A 550 24.29 -8.25 -11.36
C PRO A 550 23.91 -9.45 -12.23
N ASN A 551 23.69 -10.60 -11.58
CA ASN A 551 23.18 -11.77 -12.28
C ASN A 551 21.74 -11.54 -12.76
N ARG A 552 21.25 -12.39 -13.66
CA ARG A 552 19.95 -12.17 -14.33
C ARG A 552 18.75 -12.06 -13.38
N PHE A 553 18.83 -12.69 -12.20
CA PHE A 553 17.74 -12.66 -11.21
C PHE A 553 17.77 -11.40 -10.34
N GLU A 554 18.95 -10.83 -10.06
CA GLU A 554 19.05 -9.49 -9.48
C GLU A 554 18.44 -8.46 -10.42
N ARG A 555 18.74 -8.54 -11.73
CA ARG A 555 18.18 -7.62 -12.72
C ARG A 555 16.65 -7.72 -12.80
N LEU A 556 16.11 -8.95 -12.77
CA LEU A 556 14.66 -9.19 -12.70
C LEU A 556 14.05 -8.53 -11.45
N TYR A 557 14.63 -8.78 -10.28
CA TYR A 557 14.12 -8.23 -9.01
C TYR A 557 14.13 -6.70 -9.00
N ARG A 558 15.19 -6.08 -9.51
CA ARG A 558 15.31 -4.61 -9.61
C ARG A 558 14.25 -4.01 -10.54
N GLU A 559 13.98 -4.64 -11.69
CA GLU A 559 12.92 -4.20 -12.59
C GLU A 559 11.53 -4.30 -11.95
N ILE A 560 11.24 -5.40 -11.25
CA ILE A 560 9.97 -5.59 -10.51
C ILE A 560 9.79 -4.50 -9.45
N CYS A 561 10.86 -4.18 -8.70
CA CYS A 561 10.87 -3.11 -7.72
C CYS A 561 10.57 -1.74 -8.36
N ALA A 562 11.25 -1.41 -9.47
CA ALA A 562 11.08 -0.13 -10.15
C ALA A 562 9.67 0.07 -10.72
N ARG A 563 9.05 -0.97 -11.28
CA ARG A 563 7.67 -0.90 -11.77
C ARG A 563 6.67 -0.68 -10.65
N ASN A 564 6.79 -1.42 -9.56
CA ASN A 564 5.93 -1.27 -8.39
C ASN A 564 6.08 0.11 -7.74
N ALA A 565 7.31 0.65 -7.67
CA ALA A 565 7.55 2.02 -7.18
C ALA A 565 6.78 3.07 -8.00
N LYS A 566 6.81 2.96 -9.34
CA LYS A 566 6.10 3.88 -10.24
C LYS A 566 4.58 3.79 -10.06
N THR A 567 4.02 2.59 -9.99
CA THR A 567 2.57 2.39 -9.83
C THR A 567 2.07 2.93 -8.50
N VAL A 568 2.79 2.69 -7.41
CA VAL A 568 2.42 3.25 -6.11
C VAL A 568 2.51 4.79 -6.12
N ALA A 569 3.49 5.37 -6.82
CA ALA A 569 3.55 6.82 -6.99
C ALA A 569 2.30 7.38 -7.67
N TYR A 570 1.77 6.68 -8.69
CA TYR A 570 0.47 6.99 -9.28
C TYR A 570 -0.67 6.89 -8.27
N TRP A 571 -0.73 5.80 -7.50
CA TRP A 571 -1.77 5.63 -6.48
C TRP A 571 -1.79 6.77 -5.47
N GLN A 572 -0.62 7.20 -4.99
CA GLN A 572 -0.52 8.34 -4.08
C GLN A 572 -0.93 9.64 -4.77
N ALA A 573 -0.34 9.96 -5.93
CA ALA A 573 -0.65 11.20 -6.63
C ALA A 573 -2.14 11.32 -7.02
N TYR A 574 -2.81 10.20 -7.31
CA TYR A 574 -4.22 10.13 -7.70
C TYR A 574 -5.17 9.69 -6.60
N GLY A 575 -4.73 9.56 -5.35
CA GLY A 575 -5.63 9.23 -4.25
C GLY A 575 -6.30 7.86 -4.41
N PHE A 576 -5.70 6.92 -5.15
CA PHE A 576 -6.24 5.57 -5.30
C PHE A 576 -5.74 4.66 -4.19
N MET A 577 -6.63 3.85 -3.62
CA MET A 577 -6.32 2.82 -2.63
C MET A 577 -6.84 1.48 -3.11
N ASN A 578 -5.93 0.50 -3.27
CA ASN A 578 -6.31 -0.86 -3.69
C ASN A 578 -7.15 -1.59 -2.62
N GLY A 579 -6.80 -1.40 -1.34
CA GLY A 579 -7.53 -1.93 -0.18
C GLY A 579 -7.08 -3.30 0.34
N VAL A 580 -6.47 -4.16 -0.49
CA VAL A 580 -5.94 -5.47 -0.07
C VAL A 580 -4.59 -5.75 -0.72
N LEU A 581 -3.53 -5.21 -0.13
CA LEU A 581 -2.16 -5.31 -0.66
C LEU A 581 -1.40 -6.52 -0.10
N ASN A 582 -2.00 -7.71 -0.21
CA ASN A 582 -1.31 -8.97 0.07
C ASN A 582 -0.29 -9.29 -1.05
N THR A 583 0.66 -10.20 -0.79
CA THR A 583 1.65 -10.59 -1.84
C THR A 583 1.00 -11.35 -3.00
N ASP A 584 -0.11 -12.06 -2.76
CA ASP A 584 -0.94 -12.67 -3.79
C ASP A 584 -1.76 -11.66 -4.60
N ASN A 585 -1.76 -10.38 -4.26
CA ASN A 585 -2.39 -9.31 -5.07
C ASN A 585 -1.37 -8.32 -5.63
N THR A 586 -0.07 -8.62 -5.52
CA THR A 586 1.01 -7.76 -6.02
C THR A 586 1.60 -8.33 -7.30
N SER A 587 1.29 -7.70 -8.43
CA SER A 587 1.79 -8.07 -9.76
C SER A 587 3.30 -7.88 -9.88
N ILE A 588 4.00 -8.81 -10.51
CA ILE A 588 5.43 -8.63 -10.85
C ILE A 588 5.67 -7.53 -11.90
N LEU A 589 4.68 -7.25 -12.73
CA LEU A 589 4.70 -6.14 -13.68
C LEU A 589 4.35 -4.77 -13.05
N GLY A 590 4.07 -4.72 -11.74
CA GLY A 590 3.58 -3.52 -11.07
C GLY A 590 2.18 -3.09 -11.53
N LEU A 591 1.32 -4.01 -11.96
CA LEU A 591 -0.06 -3.69 -12.32
C LEU A 591 -0.94 -3.64 -11.06
N SER A 592 -1.87 -2.68 -11.03
CA SER A 592 -3.01 -2.70 -10.11
C SER A 592 -3.90 -3.89 -10.48
N MET A 593 -4.18 -4.78 -9.53
CA MET A 593 -4.95 -5.99 -9.78
C MET A 593 -5.79 -6.41 -8.57
N ASP A 594 -6.70 -7.37 -8.80
CA ASP A 594 -7.58 -8.00 -7.81
C ASP A 594 -8.37 -6.99 -6.95
N PHE A 595 -9.21 -6.22 -7.63
CA PHE A 595 -10.02 -5.14 -7.04
C PHE A 595 -11.17 -5.68 -6.20
N GLY A 596 -10.98 -5.69 -4.87
CA GLY A 596 -12.05 -5.92 -3.89
C GLY A 596 -12.55 -4.60 -3.28
N PRO A 597 -12.12 -4.27 -2.05
CA PRO A 597 -12.52 -3.06 -1.36
C PRO A 597 -11.60 -1.88 -1.71
N PHE A 598 -11.49 -1.53 -2.99
CA PHE A 598 -10.74 -0.33 -3.39
C PHE A 598 -11.57 0.94 -3.16
N ALA A 599 -10.90 2.09 -3.18
CA ALA A 599 -11.55 3.41 -3.30
C ALA A 599 -10.64 4.43 -3.97
N PHE A 600 -11.25 5.47 -4.52
CA PHE A 600 -10.60 6.77 -4.66
C PHE A 600 -10.86 7.61 -3.42
N MET A 601 -9.88 8.44 -3.07
CA MET A 601 -9.95 9.36 -1.94
C MET A 601 -11.08 10.36 -2.17
N ASP A 602 -11.94 10.53 -1.19
CA ASP A 602 -12.92 11.61 -1.19
C ASP A 602 -12.29 12.89 -0.63
N ASN A 603 -12.60 13.20 0.62
CA ASN A 603 -11.86 14.16 1.43
C ASN A 603 -10.47 13.58 1.71
N PHE A 604 -9.43 14.41 1.62
CA PHE A 604 -8.08 13.93 1.89
C PHE A 604 -7.93 13.50 3.36
N ASP A 605 -7.78 12.20 3.58
CA ASP A 605 -7.48 11.59 4.87
C ASP A 605 -6.37 10.56 4.69
N PRO A 606 -5.12 10.85 5.11
CA PRO A 606 -4.02 9.93 4.92
C PRO A 606 -4.17 8.62 5.69
N SER A 607 -5.06 8.56 6.69
CA SER A 607 -5.34 7.37 7.49
C SER A 607 -6.51 6.55 6.96
N HIS A 608 -7.22 7.01 5.93
CA HIS A 608 -8.35 6.30 5.35
C HIS A 608 -7.91 4.93 4.79
N THR A 609 -8.68 3.90 5.10
CA THR A 609 -8.62 2.59 4.45
C THR A 609 -9.98 2.27 3.84
N PRO A 610 -10.04 1.82 2.58
CA PRO A 610 -11.31 1.49 1.93
C PRO A 610 -11.86 0.11 2.35
N ASN A 611 -11.06 -0.67 3.07
CA ASN A 611 -11.39 -2.01 3.53
C ASN A 611 -11.88 -1.97 4.98
N HIS A 612 -13.15 -2.35 5.22
CA HIS A 612 -13.67 -2.34 6.59
C HIS A 612 -13.09 -3.43 7.49
N ASP A 613 -12.50 -4.49 6.90
CA ASP A 613 -11.82 -5.56 7.64
C ASP A 613 -10.41 -5.13 8.09
N ASP A 614 -9.87 -4.02 7.55
CA ASP A 614 -8.53 -3.52 7.87
C ASP A 614 -8.52 -2.62 9.12
N HIS A 615 -8.90 -3.20 10.27
CA HIS A 615 -8.91 -2.49 11.55
C HIS A 615 -7.52 -1.98 12.00
N ALA A 616 -6.45 -2.59 11.48
CA ALA A 616 -5.07 -2.19 11.76
C ALA A 616 -4.58 -1.02 10.87
N LEU A 617 -5.41 -0.56 9.92
CA LEU A 617 -5.06 0.43 8.90
C LEU A 617 -3.79 0.06 8.12
N ARG A 618 -3.54 -1.25 7.96
CA ARG A 618 -2.36 -1.81 7.29
C ARG A 618 -2.30 -1.33 5.85
N TYR A 619 -3.45 -1.25 5.18
CA TYR A 619 -3.58 -0.89 3.77
C TYR A 619 -4.19 0.50 3.56
N SER A 620 -4.15 1.36 4.60
CA SER A 620 -4.53 2.77 4.49
C SER A 620 -3.72 3.52 3.43
N TYR A 621 -4.26 4.65 2.95
CA TYR A 621 -3.64 5.49 1.92
C TYR A 621 -2.14 5.72 2.13
N ARG A 622 -1.76 6.21 3.32
CA ARG A 622 -0.36 6.51 3.65
C ARG A 622 0.54 5.27 3.75
N MET A 623 -0.04 4.10 3.98
CA MET A 623 0.71 2.86 4.19
C MET A 623 1.04 2.14 2.87
N GLN A 624 0.34 2.42 1.77
CA GLN A 624 0.55 1.72 0.49
C GLN A 624 2.02 1.67 0.04
N PRO A 625 2.82 2.75 0.09
CA PRO A 625 4.24 2.68 -0.27
C PRO A 625 5.07 1.80 0.64
N THR A 626 4.72 1.76 1.93
CA THR A 626 5.38 0.92 2.93
C THR A 626 5.08 -0.56 2.70
N ILE A 627 3.81 -0.86 2.43
CA ILE A 627 3.35 -2.24 2.25
C ILE A 627 3.87 -2.82 0.94
N ILE A 628 3.87 -2.07 -0.15
CA ILE A 628 4.46 -2.57 -1.39
C ILE A 628 5.95 -2.84 -1.22
N TRP A 629 6.70 -1.99 -0.52
CA TRP A 629 8.08 -2.31 -0.18
C TRP A 629 8.21 -3.57 0.69
N TRP A 630 7.29 -3.78 1.65
CA TRP A 630 7.25 -5.02 2.44
C TRP A 630 6.99 -6.25 1.55
N ASN A 631 6.09 -6.15 0.58
CA ASN A 631 5.80 -7.24 -0.37
C ASN A 631 7.02 -7.51 -1.27
N LEU A 632 7.68 -6.47 -1.78
CA LEU A 632 8.91 -6.59 -2.56
C LEU A 632 10.05 -7.19 -1.74
N THR A 633 10.13 -6.89 -0.44
CA THR A 633 11.10 -7.54 0.46
C THR A 633 10.82 -9.05 0.56
N ARG A 634 9.55 -9.49 0.61
CA ARG A 634 9.21 -10.93 0.55
C ARG A 634 9.66 -11.58 -0.76
N LEU A 635 9.42 -10.92 -1.89
CA LEU A 635 9.94 -11.38 -3.18
C LEU A 635 11.48 -11.46 -3.18
N GLY A 636 12.16 -10.47 -2.60
CA GLY A 636 13.61 -10.48 -2.45
C GLY A 636 14.10 -11.67 -1.63
N GLU A 637 13.36 -12.07 -0.58
CA GLU A 637 13.66 -13.27 0.22
C GLU A 637 13.36 -14.57 -0.55
N ASP A 638 12.33 -14.58 -1.40
CA ASP A 638 12.02 -15.70 -2.29
C ASP A 638 13.13 -15.94 -3.32
N LEU A 639 13.62 -14.85 -3.92
CA LEU A 639 14.67 -14.85 -4.94
C LEU A 639 16.09 -14.80 -4.34
N GLY A 640 16.23 -14.69 -3.02
CA GLY A 640 17.49 -14.42 -2.33
C GLY A 640 18.60 -15.41 -2.67
N GLU A 641 18.25 -16.70 -2.76
CA GLU A 641 19.20 -17.75 -3.15
C GLU A 641 19.58 -17.66 -4.65
N LEU A 642 18.67 -17.22 -5.52
CA LEU A 642 18.94 -17.10 -6.97
C LEU A 642 19.95 -16.00 -7.29
N PHE A 643 19.81 -14.82 -6.69
CA PHE A 643 20.79 -13.74 -6.92
C PHE A 643 22.01 -13.85 -6.00
N GLY A 644 21.86 -14.37 -4.78
CA GLY A 644 23.01 -14.60 -3.90
C GLY A 644 23.95 -15.69 -4.42
N ALA A 645 23.47 -16.64 -5.24
CA ALA A 645 24.31 -17.69 -5.83
C ALA A 645 25.26 -17.16 -6.90
N GLY A 646 25.07 -15.93 -7.38
CA GLY A 646 25.95 -15.30 -8.36
C GLY A 646 26.04 -16.14 -9.64
N GLU A 647 27.28 -16.53 -9.99
CA GLU A 647 27.58 -17.38 -11.14
C GLU A 647 27.20 -18.85 -10.96
N HIS A 648 27.05 -19.31 -9.71
CA HIS A 648 26.75 -20.72 -9.38
C HIS A 648 25.27 -21.07 -9.53
N VAL A 649 24.41 -20.14 -9.96
CA VAL A 649 22.96 -20.33 -10.03
C VAL A 649 22.51 -21.38 -11.05
N ASP A 650 23.36 -21.67 -12.04
CA ASP A 650 23.12 -22.71 -13.06
C ASP A 650 23.82 -24.05 -12.74
N GLU A 651 24.53 -24.14 -11.62
CA GLU A 651 25.16 -25.38 -11.17
C GLU A 651 24.15 -26.33 -10.51
N GLU A 652 24.41 -27.64 -10.60
CA GLU A 652 23.58 -28.67 -9.96
C GLU A 652 23.48 -28.48 -8.43
N LYS A 653 24.51 -27.84 -7.86
CA LYS A 653 24.59 -27.48 -6.44
C LYS A 653 23.45 -26.57 -5.99
N TYR A 654 23.06 -25.57 -6.80
CA TYR A 654 21.89 -24.74 -6.52
C TYR A 654 20.63 -25.60 -6.49
N ALA A 655 20.40 -26.42 -7.51
CA ALA A 655 19.19 -27.25 -7.59
C ALA A 655 19.04 -28.19 -6.38
N LYS A 656 20.17 -28.69 -5.84
CA LYS A 656 20.23 -29.53 -4.64
C LYS A 656 20.25 -28.75 -3.31
N GLY A 657 20.44 -27.43 -3.34
CA GLY A 657 20.59 -26.59 -2.15
C GLY A 657 21.83 -26.94 -1.30
N GLN A 658 22.88 -27.48 -1.92
CA GLN A 658 24.04 -28.04 -1.24
C GLN A 658 25.14 -27.00 -1.03
N TRP A 659 24.91 -26.03 -0.15
CA TRP A 659 25.87 -24.98 0.20
C TRP A 659 26.66 -25.33 1.47
N SER A 660 27.96 -25.00 1.53
CA SER A 660 28.72 -25.00 2.79
C SER A 660 28.22 -23.89 3.72
N GLU A 661 28.56 -23.94 5.00
CA GLU A 661 28.13 -22.88 5.95
C GLU A 661 28.72 -21.51 5.58
N GLU A 662 29.97 -21.48 5.11
CA GLU A 662 30.63 -20.25 4.64
C GLU A 662 29.94 -19.70 3.39
N GLU A 663 29.56 -20.57 2.45
CA GLU A 663 28.85 -20.18 1.24
C GLU A 663 27.44 -19.66 1.56
N LYS A 664 26.72 -20.31 2.49
CA LYS A 664 25.42 -19.81 2.96
C LYS A 664 25.54 -18.41 3.55
N GLU A 665 26.56 -18.16 4.37
CA GLU A 665 26.78 -16.83 4.95
C GLU A 665 27.08 -15.78 3.86
N ALA A 666 27.88 -16.12 2.85
CA ALA A 666 28.17 -15.25 1.72
C ALA A 666 26.92 -14.97 0.87
N LEU A 667 26.15 -16.01 0.53
CA LEU A 667 24.86 -15.93 -0.18
C LEU A 667 23.89 -15.00 0.54
N ILE A 668 23.69 -15.20 1.84
CA ILE A 668 22.79 -14.38 2.66
C ILE A 668 23.26 -12.94 2.69
N THR A 669 24.56 -12.71 2.90
CA THR A 669 25.14 -11.35 2.95
C THR A 669 24.97 -10.62 1.62
N CYS A 670 25.22 -11.31 0.50
CA CYS A 670 25.01 -10.78 -0.84
C CYS A 670 23.53 -10.44 -1.06
N ALA A 671 22.64 -11.37 -0.71
CA ALA A 671 21.21 -11.20 -0.88
C ALA A 671 20.64 -10.03 -0.04
N GLU A 672 21.02 -9.93 1.23
CA GLU A 672 20.64 -8.80 2.10
C GLU A 672 21.13 -7.46 1.52
N GLY A 673 22.35 -7.43 0.97
CA GLY A 673 22.90 -6.24 0.32
C GLY A 673 22.14 -5.82 -0.93
N ILE A 674 21.73 -6.78 -1.77
CA ILE A 674 20.91 -6.54 -2.97
C ILE A 674 19.54 -5.97 -2.58
N ILE A 675 18.88 -6.57 -1.58
CA ILE A 675 17.57 -6.11 -1.10
C ILE A 675 17.67 -4.69 -0.51
N GLU A 676 18.74 -4.38 0.24
CA GLU A 676 18.98 -3.04 0.78
C GLU A 676 19.13 -1.99 -0.35
N ARG A 677 19.97 -2.27 -1.36
CA ARG A 677 20.16 -1.38 -2.52
C ARG A 677 18.88 -1.19 -3.33
N ALA A 678 18.15 -2.27 -3.58
CA ALA A 678 16.85 -2.21 -4.27
C ALA A 678 15.83 -1.38 -3.48
N GLY A 679 15.93 -1.34 -2.14
CA GLY A 679 15.09 -0.49 -1.30
C GLY A 679 15.37 0.99 -1.44
N ASP A 680 16.63 1.35 -1.66
CA ASP A 680 16.99 2.75 -1.95
C ASP A 680 16.59 3.13 -3.38
N GLU A 681 16.73 2.21 -4.35
CA GLU A 681 16.19 2.38 -5.71
C GLU A 681 14.68 2.59 -5.72
N TYR A 682 13.94 1.74 -5.00
CA TYR A 682 12.49 1.84 -4.88
C TYR A 682 12.06 3.22 -4.37
N LYS A 683 12.71 3.73 -3.32
CA LYS A 683 12.43 5.07 -2.76
C LYS A 683 12.72 6.17 -3.78
N ALA A 684 13.87 6.10 -4.45
CA ALA A 684 14.26 7.10 -5.44
C ALA A 684 13.25 7.15 -6.59
N VAL A 685 12.93 6.00 -7.18
CA VAL A 685 11.97 5.89 -8.29
C VAL A 685 10.57 6.33 -7.86
N PHE A 686 10.12 5.93 -6.66
CA PHE A 686 8.83 6.35 -6.12
C PHE A 686 8.77 7.87 -5.95
N LEU A 687 9.77 8.48 -5.29
CA LEU A 687 9.79 9.91 -5.00
C LEU A 687 9.92 10.74 -6.28
N GLU A 688 10.77 10.34 -7.22
CA GLU A 688 10.91 11.00 -8.53
C GLU A 688 9.56 10.99 -9.26
N LYS A 689 8.94 9.81 -9.39
CA LYS A 689 7.67 9.69 -10.11
C LYS A 689 6.54 10.43 -9.40
N TYR A 690 6.49 10.39 -8.07
CA TYR A 690 5.50 11.11 -7.28
C TYR A 690 5.64 12.61 -7.47
N LYS A 691 6.86 13.16 -7.38
CA LYS A 691 7.12 14.59 -7.61
C LYS A 691 6.77 15.02 -9.03
N GLU A 692 7.10 14.20 -10.03
CA GLU A 692 6.72 14.44 -11.44
C GLU A 692 5.19 14.57 -11.58
N LEU A 693 4.44 13.61 -11.02
CA LEU A 693 2.98 13.60 -11.11
C LEU A 693 2.36 14.77 -10.36
N MET A 694 2.77 15.03 -9.11
CA MET A 694 2.25 16.15 -8.31
C MET A 694 2.56 17.51 -8.96
N GLY A 695 3.76 17.67 -9.52
CA GLY A 695 4.14 18.87 -10.28
C GLY A 695 3.23 19.09 -11.49
N LYS A 696 2.98 18.05 -12.29
CA LYS A 696 2.04 18.09 -13.42
C LYS A 696 0.62 18.46 -12.97
N ARG A 697 0.14 17.87 -11.88
CA ARG A 697 -1.19 18.16 -11.32
C ARG A 697 -1.33 19.60 -10.80
N LEU A 698 -0.23 20.24 -10.46
CA LEU A 698 -0.16 21.67 -10.14
C LEU A 698 0.28 22.53 -11.33
N GLY A 699 0.36 21.98 -12.55
CA GLY A 699 0.66 22.74 -13.76
C GLY A 699 2.09 23.27 -13.88
N LEU A 700 3.01 22.82 -13.00
CA LEU A 700 4.42 23.20 -13.02
C LEU A 700 5.11 22.67 -14.27
N GLN A 701 5.99 23.47 -14.86
CA GLN A 701 6.75 23.09 -16.06
C GLN A 701 8.15 22.56 -15.73
N THR A 702 8.67 22.96 -14.57
CA THR A 702 9.98 22.58 -14.08
C THR A 702 9.86 22.00 -12.68
N SER A 703 10.82 21.15 -12.28
CA SER A 703 10.91 20.59 -10.93
C SER A 703 12.03 21.27 -10.15
N GLN A 704 11.77 21.61 -8.89
CA GLN A 704 12.78 22.06 -7.92
C GLN A 704 12.75 21.14 -6.69
N GLU A 705 13.88 20.97 -6.00
CA GLU A 705 13.94 20.11 -4.81
C GLU A 705 12.97 20.57 -3.71
N THR A 706 12.84 21.89 -3.55
CA THR A 706 11.97 22.54 -2.57
C THR A 706 10.48 22.39 -2.85
N ASP A 707 10.07 21.94 -4.04
CA ASP A 707 8.65 21.78 -4.41
C ASP A 707 7.93 20.81 -3.47
N PHE A 708 8.63 19.80 -2.99
CA PHE A 708 8.04 18.80 -2.09
C PHE A 708 7.65 19.43 -0.74
N ASP A 709 8.59 20.09 -0.07
CA ASP A 709 8.38 20.64 1.27
C ASP A 709 7.53 21.92 1.24
N GLN A 710 7.76 22.80 0.27
CA GLN A 710 7.11 24.11 0.23
C GLN A 710 5.71 24.09 -0.41
N LEU A 711 5.46 23.16 -1.33
CA LEU A 711 4.21 23.13 -2.09
C LEU A 711 3.43 21.86 -1.83
N PHE A 712 3.99 20.67 -2.10
CA PHE A 712 3.22 19.42 -2.04
C PHE A 712 2.78 19.09 -0.61
N SER A 713 3.71 19.10 0.35
CA SER A 713 3.39 18.81 1.76
C SER A 713 2.39 19.81 2.32
N ASN A 714 2.66 21.12 2.17
CA ASN A 714 1.78 22.18 2.65
C ASN A 714 0.37 22.10 2.05
N THR A 715 0.26 21.72 0.77
CA THR A 715 -1.05 21.47 0.12
C THR A 715 -1.78 20.34 0.84
N LEU A 716 -1.15 19.18 0.98
CA LEU A 716 -1.77 18.01 1.60
C LEU A 716 -2.15 18.26 3.06
N ASP A 717 -1.29 18.95 3.83
CA ASP A 717 -1.58 19.37 5.21
C ASP A 717 -2.83 20.26 5.27
N THR A 718 -2.98 21.17 4.30
CA THR A 718 -4.16 22.03 4.16
C THR A 718 -5.41 21.21 3.83
N LEU A 719 -5.31 20.27 2.89
CA LEU A 719 -6.43 19.40 2.52
C LEU A 719 -6.87 18.52 3.70
N GLU A 720 -5.94 17.95 4.46
CA GLU A 720 -6.22 17.12 5.64
C GLU A 720 -6.87 17.96 6.74
N LYS A 721 -6.25 19.09 7.09
CA LYS A 721 -6.70 19.96 8.19
C LYS A 721 -8.13 20.41 8.02
N TYR A 722 -8.52 20.74 6.79
CA TYR A 722 -9.85 21.27 6.48
C TYR A 722 -10.78 20.26 5.82
N GLY A 723 -10.37 18.99 5.69
CA GLY A 723 -11.16 17.94 5.03
C GLY A 723 -11.59 18.34 3.61
N ILE A 724 -10.69 18.90 2.79
CA ILE A 724 -11.01 19.31 1.43
C ILE A 724 -11.01 18.07 0.51
N ASP A 725 -11.93 18.05 -0.45
CA ASP A 725 -12.00 16.99 -1.45
C ASP A 725 -10.73 16.95 -2.31
N PHE A 726 -10.09 15.79 -2.34
CA PHE A 726 -8.77 15.61 -2.94
C PHE A 726 -8.80 15.88 -4.45
N HIS A 727 -9.77 15.33 -5.17
CA HIS A 727 -9.84 15.47 -6.62
C HIS A 727 -10.34 16.84 -7.06
N HIS A 728 -11.36 17.36 -6.38
CA HIS A 728 -11.91 18.69 -6.68
C HIS A 728 -10.90 19.80 -6.45
N PHE A 729 -10.02 19.68 -5.45
CA PHE A 729 -8.95 20.64 -5.25
C PHE A 729 -8.11 20.81 -6.53
N PHE A 730 -7.54 19.71 -7.04
CA PHE A 730 -6.70 19.73 -8.24
C PHE A 730 -7.47 20.13 -9.50
N TYR A 731 -8.74 19.70 -9.62
CA TYR A 731 -9.55 20.09 -10.76
C TYR A 731 -9.86 21.60 -10.75
N ARG A 732 -10.30 22.16 -9.61
CA ARG A 732 -10.76 23.55 -9.52
C ARG A 732 -9.63 24.57 -9.54
N ILE A 733 -8.48 24.26 -8.92
CA ILE A 733 -7.29 25.14 -9.01
C ILE A 733 -6.82 25.32 -10.45
N SER A 734 -7.11 24.35 -11.34
CA SER A 734 -6.76 24.44 -12.76
C SER A 734 -7.34 25.70 -13.42
N SER A 735 -8.52 26.16 -12.99
CA SER A 735 -9.24 27.32 -13.56
C SER A 735 -9.08 28.62 -12.73
N VAL A 736 -8.24 28.64 -11.68
CA VAL A 736 -7.98 29.85 -10.91
C VAL A 736 -7.03 30.77 -11.68
N PRO A 737 -7.34 32.06 -11.91
CA PRO A 737 -6.44 32.98 -12.62
C PRO A 737 -5.33 33.48 -11.69
N VAL A 738 -4.26 32.70 -11.52
CA VAL A 738 -3.22 32.91 -10.50
C VAL A 738 -2.37 34.15 -10.80
N PHE A 739 -2.15 34.47 -12.07
CA PHE A 739 -1.24 35.56 -12.45
C PHE A 739 -1.85 36.95 -12.23
N SER A 740 -3.19 37.05 -12.20
CA SER A 740 -3.89 38.31 -11.91
C SER A 740 -4.07 38.60 -10.42
N LEU A 741 -3.74 37.67 -9.52
CA LEU A 741 -3.94 37.85 -8.08
C LEU A 741 -2.94 38.88 -7.53
N SER A 742 -3.42 40.01 -7.03
CA SER A 742 -2.56 41.15 -6.63
C SER A 742 -2.87 41.71 -5.25
N SER A 743 -4.08 41.50 -4.74
CA SER A 743 -4.55 41.95 -3.44
C SER A 743 -5.06 40.78 -2.59
N ASP A 744 -5.14 40.98 -1.27
CA ASP A 744 -5.68 39.97 -0.35
C ASP A 744 -7.11 39.55 -0.72
N ASP A 745 -7.92 40.49 -1.23
CA ASP A 745 -9.28 40.19 -1.70
C ASP A 745 -9.28 39.28 -2.93
N ASP A 746 -8.36 39.49 -3.88
CA ASP A 746 -8.20 38.60 -5.04
C ASP A 746 -7.90 37.17 -4.59
N PHE A 747 -6.99 37.00 -3.62
CA PHE A 747 -6.63 35.69 -3.08
C PHE A 747 -7.78 35.03 -2.35
N VAL A 748 -8.54 35.77 -1.54
CA VAL A 748 -9.73 35.26 -0.82
C VAL A 748 -10.80 34.79 -1.80
N GLN A 749 -11.08 35.57 -2.84
CA GLN A 749 -12.03 35.20 -3.89
C GLN A 749 -11.57 33.96 -4.66
N ALA A 750 -10.28 33.87 -5.00
CA ALA A 750 -9.69 32.71 -5.68
C ALA A 750 -9.76 31.45 -4.82
N ALA A 751 -9.36 31.52 -3.55
CA ALA A 751 -9.44 30.43 -2.58
C ALA A 751 -10.89 29.94 -2.41
N SER A 752 -11.85 30.85 -2.35
CA SER A 752 -13.27 30.51 -2.23
C SER A 752 -13.81 29.70 -3.40
N LYS A 753 -13.29 29.89 -4.63
CA LYS A 753 -13.66 29.13 -5.83
C LYS A 753 -13.12 27.70 -5.86
N ILE A 754 -12.09 27.40 -5.07
CA ILE A 754 -11.56 26.04 -4.92
C ILE A 754 -12.51 25.21 -4.04
N LEU A 755 -13.15 25.84 -3.06
CA LEU A 755 -14.13 25.20 -2.19
C LEU A 755 -15.49 25.05 -2.88
N PRO A 756 -16.35 24.10 -2.44
CA PRO A 756 -17.72 24.01 -2.94
C PRO A 756 -18.50 25.31 -2.71
N PRO A 757 -19.63 25.56 -3.42
CA PRO A 757 -20.46 26.74 -3.19
C PRO A 757 -20.86 26.90 -1.71
N GLU A 758 -21.04 28.13 -1.24
CA GLU A 758 -21.33 28.39 0.17
C GLU A 758 -22.70 27.84 0.60
N GLU A 759 -23.61 27.71 -0.36
CA GLU A 759 -24.93 27.11 -0.19
C GLU A 759 -24.87 25.59 0.01
N ASP A 760 -23.76 24.94 -0.37
CA ASP A 760 -23.55 23.49 -0.20
C ASP A 760 -23.18 23.17 1.24
N LYS A 761 -24.21 23.04 2.08
CA LYS A 761 -24.09 22.65 3.50
C LYS A 761 -23.73 21.18 3.72
N SER A 762 -23.51 20.39 2.66
CA SER A 762 -23.10 18.99 2.80
C SER A 762 -21.65 18.87 3.26
N VAL A 763 -20.82 19.89 2.99
CA VAL A 763 -19.37 19.91 3.29
C VAL A 763 -19.13 20.18 4.78
N HIS A 764 -18.21 19.44 5.38
CA HIS A 764 -17.80 19.63 6.76
C HIS A 764 -16.28 19.79 6.83
N TYR A 765 -15.81 20.93 7.32
CA TYR A 765 -14.38 21.29 7.30
C TYR A 765 -13.61 20.70 8.49
N ALA A 766 -13.81 19.41 8.80
CA ALA A 766 -13.14 18.70 9.89
C ALA A 766 -13.17 19.41 11.27
N GLY A 767 -14.25 20.16 11.56
CA GLY A 767 -14.43 20.92 12.80
C GLY A 767 -13.94 22.37 12.74
N HIS A 768 -13.49 22.83 11.57
CA HIS A 768 -13.16 24.22 11.27
C HIS A 768 -14.30 24.94 10.53
N THR A 769 -14.15 26.25 10.37
CA THR A 769 -15.06 27.07 9.56
C THR A 769 -14.63 27.11 8.09
N ARG A 770 -15.53 27.55 7.20
CA ARG A 770 -15.19 27.78 5.79
C ARG A 770 -14.11 28.86 5.67
N GLU A 771 -14.22 29.90 6.49
CA GLU A 771 -13.29 31.02 6.57
C GLU A 771 -11.88 30.55 6.93
N ASP A 772 -11.74 29.62 7.88
CA ASP A 772 -10.44 29.02 8.22
C ASP A 772 -9.82 28.26 7.02
N ALA A 773 -10.65 27.54 6.26
CA ALA A 773 -10.22 26.80 5.07
C ALA A 773 -9.80 27.75 3.95
N VAL A 774 -10.55 28.84 3.73
CA VAL A 774 -10.20 29.91 2.79
C VAL A 774 -8.84 30.50 3.17
N LYS A 775 -8.60 30.81 4.44
CA LYS A 775 -7.31 31.33 4.90
C LYS A 775 -6.15 30.39 4.58
N GLY A 776 -6.30 29.09 4.85
CA GLY A 776 -5.26 28.11 4.51
C GLY A 776 -4.99 28.01 3.00
N LEU A 777 -6.05 28.09 2.18
CA LEU A 777 -5.91 28.12 0.72
C LEU A 777 -5.27 29.41 0.20
N VAL A 778 -5.48 30.56 0.86
CA VAL A 778 -4.78 31.81 0.54
C VAL A 778 -3.28 31.66 0.75
N GLU A 779 -2.85 31.12 1.89
CA GLU A 779 -1.44 30.86 2.19
C GLU A 779 -0.80 29.94 1.13
N PHE A 780 -1.53 28.89 0.74
CA PHE A 780 -1.11 28.02 -0.36
C PHE A 780 -1.03 28.75 -1.71
N LEU A 781 -2.04 29.54 -2.09
CA LEU A 781 -2.07 30.26 -3.37
C LEU A 781 -0.93 31.28 -3.49
N GLN A 782 -0.57 31.94 -2.38
CA GLN A 782 0.59 32.85 -2.35
C GLN A 782 1.90 32.11 -2.61
N ALA A 783 2.12 30.96 -1.96
CA ALA A 783 3.29 30.11 -2.19
C ALA A 783 3.32 29.56 -3.62
N TYR A 784 2.16 29.11 -4.13
CA TYR A 784 2.00 28.58 -5.46
C TYR A 784 2.26 29.62 -6.55
N LYS A 785 1.71 30.84 -6.41
CA LYS A 785 1.96 31.96 -7.32
C LYS A 785 3.46 32.27 -7.39
N LYS A 786 4.11 32.42 -6.23
CA LYS A 786 5.56 32.67 -6.17
C LYS A 786 6.36 31.57 -6.88
N ARG A 787 5.95 30.31 -6.72
CA ARG A 787 6.61 29.19 -7.38
C ARG A 787 6.42 29.20 -8.91
N LEU A 788 5.23 29.56 -9.40
CA LEU A 788 4.97 29.73 -10.83
C LEU A 788 5.78 30.89 -11.43
N GLU A 789 5.87 32.01 -10.72
CA GLU A 789 6.69 33.16 -11.13
C GLU A 789 8.18 32.80 -11.21
N THR A 790 8.68 32.02 -10.24
CA THR A 790 10.09 31.57 -10.19
C THR A 790 10.48 30.71 -11.41
N GLU A 791 9.56 29.91 -11.96
CA GLU A 791 9.82 29.15 -13.20
C GLU A 791 9.48 29.93 -14.49
N GLY A 792 9.07 31.19 -14.37
CA GLY A 792 8.71 32.02 -15.52
C GLY A 792 7.37 31.68 -16.16
N SER A 793 6.46 31.00 -15.45
CA SER A 793 5.09 30.78 -15.92
C SER A 793 4.30 32.10 -15.85
N THR A 794 3.58 32.45 -16.93
CA THR A 794 2.90 33.76 -17.08
C THR A 794 1.50 33.71 -17.70
N ASP A 795 1.04 32.54 -18.16
CA ASP A 795 -0.23 32.39 -18.89
C ASP A 795 -1.16 31.36 -18.23
N ASP A 796 -2.30 31.85 -17.71
CA ASP A 796 -3.32 31.04 -17.06
C ASP A 796 -3.95 30.04 -18.05
N ALA A 797 -4.18 30.42 -19.31
CA ALA A 797 -4.85 29.56 -20.29
C ALA A 797 -4.01 28.33 -20.65
N SER A 798 -2.71 28.52 -20.88
CA SER A 798 -1.77 27.42 -21.10
C SER A 798 -1.64 26.53 -19.86
N ARG A 799 -1.61 27.12 -18.66
CA ARG A 799 -1.54 26.34 -17.40
C ARG A 799 -2.79 25.50 -17.20
N GLU A 800 -3.97 26.11 -17.30
CA GLU A 800 -5.27 25.44 -17.17
C GLU A 800 -5.37 24.26 -18.14
N LYS A 801 -4.97 24.46 -19.39
CA LYS A 801 -4.96 23.39 -20.40
C LYS A 801 -4.12 22.19 -19.97
N ARG A 802 -2.87 22.42 -19.52
CA ARG A 802 -1.99 21.34 -19.06
C ARG A 802 -2.54 20.63 -17.83
N MET A 803 -3.16 21.37 -16.91
CA MET A 803 -3.72 20.80 -15.69
C MET A 803 -4.97 19.98 -15.96
N LYS A 804 -5.86 20.44 -16.85
CA LYS A 804 -7.06 19.67 -17.26
C LYS A 804 -6.73 18.37 -18.00
N GLU A 805 -5.55 18.27 -18.63
CA GLU A 805 -5.06 17.03 -19.24
C GLU A 805 -4.64 15.96 -18.21
N VAL A 806 -4.44 16.32 -16.93
CA VAL A 806 -3.96 15.40 -15.88
C VAL A 806 -4.81 15.38 -14.61
N ASN A 807 -5.69 16.35 -14.42
CA ASN A 807 -6.63 16.40 -13.30
C ASN A 807 -8.02 16.00 -13.79
N PRO A 808 -8.51 14.79 -13.44
CA PRO A 808 -9.76 14.29 -13.97
C PRO A 808 -10.94 15.10 -13.43
N LYS A 809 -11.93 15.35 -14.29
CA LYS A 809 -13.23 15.90 -13.88
C LYS A 809 -14.08 14.80 -13.23
N PHE A 810 -14.05 13.60 -13.80
CA PHE A 810 -14.75 12.44 -13.28
C PHE A 810 -13.75 11.47 -12.63
N THR A 811 -14.03 11.12 -11.37
CA THR A 811 -13.34 10.05 -10.66
C THR A 811 -14.39 9.01 -10.27
N LEU A 812 -14.11 7.73 -10.53
CA LEU A 812 -15.01 6.62 -10.22
C LEU A 812 -15.06 6.32 -8.71
N ARG A 813 -15.78 7.17 -7.97
CA ARG A 813 -15.93 7.09 -6.51
C ARG A 813 -16.83 5.93 -6.09
N ASN A 814 -16.65 5.45 -4.86
CA ASN A 814 -17.40 4.31 -4.35
C ASN A 814 -18.91 4.51 -4.32
N TRP A 815 -19.38 5.74 -4.07
CA TRP A 815 -20.81 6.04 -4.05
C TRP A 815 -21.43 5.98 -5.46
N VAL A 816 -20.71 6.44 -6.48
CA VAL A 816 -21.12 6.30 -7.90
C VAL A 816 -21.19 4.83 -8.26
N LEU A 817 -20.17 4.05 -7.89
CA LEU A 817 -20.18 2.60 -8.09
C LEU A 817 -21.38 1.92 -7.42
N GLN A 818 -21.68 2.29 -6.17
CA GLN A 818 -22.78 1.70 -5.42
C GLN A 818 -24.13 2.02 -6.06
N GLU A 819 -24.30 3.24 -6.59
CA GLU A 819 -25.50 3.62 -7.30
C GLU A 819 -25.65 2.88 -8.64
N VAL A 820 -24.57 2.79 -9.43
CA VAL A 820 -24.56 2.01 -10.68
C VAL A 820 -24.89 0.55 -10.42
N ILE A 821 -24.31 -0.04 -9.37
CA ILE A 821 -24.64 -1.39 -8.93
C ILE A 821 -26.13 -1.54 -8.64
N ASP A 822 -26.73 -0.57 -7.94
CA ASP A 822 -28.14 -0.62 -7.54
C ASP A 822 -29.05 -0.47 -8.77
N ARG A 823 -28.79 0.49 -9.65
CA ARG A 823 -29.54 0.69 -10.90
C ARG A 823 -29.50 -0.54 -11.81
N VAL A 824 -28.32 -1.15 -11.95
CA VAL A 824 -28.17 -2.38 -12.73
C VAL A 824 -28.83 -3.56 -12.03
N SER A 825 -28.49 -3.83 -10.77
CA SER A 825 -28.85 -5.09 -10.11
C SER A 825 -30.28 -5.12 -9.58
N LYS A 826 -30.88 -3.97 -9.24
CA LYS A 826 -32.22 -3.86 -8.64
C LYS A 826 -33.24 -3.29 -9.62
N ASP A 827 -32.86 -2.24 -10.33
CA ASP A 827 -33.80 -1.48 -11.18
C ASP A 827 -33.82 -1.97 -12.63
N GLY A 828 -32.84 -2.82 -13.01
CA GLY A 828 -32.76 -3.43 -14.34
C GLY A 828 -32.21 -2.50 -15.42
N GLU A 829 -31.66 -1.35 -15.05
CA GLU A 829 -31.10 -0.37 -15.97
C GLU A 829 -29.71 -0.82 -16.43
N ARG A 830 -29.62 -1.54 -17.56
CA ARG A 830 -28.36 -2.09 -18.06
C ARG A 830 -27.49 -1.03 -18.76
N ASP A 831 -28.13 -0.13 -19.51
CA ASP A 831 -27.45 0.82 -20.41
C ASP A 831 -26.50 1.78 -19.67
N ILE A 832 -26.78 2.06 -18.39
CA ILE A 832 -25.92 2.88 -17.53
C ILE A 832 -24.48 2.36 -17.43
N LEU A 833 -24.25 1.05 -17.58
CA LEU A 833 -22.90 0.48 -17.55
C LEU A 833 -22.04 1.03 -18.69
N GLN A 834 -22.62 1.18 -19.88
CA GLN A 834 -21.91 1.67 -21.04
C GLN A 834 -21.64 3.18 -20.95
N ASP A 835 -22.59 3.93 -20.41
CA ASP A 835 -22.43 5.37 -20.18
C ASP A 835 -21.35 5.66 -19.14
N VAL A 836 -21.40 4.98 -17.99
CA VAL A 836 -20.39 5.15 -16.93
C VAL A 836 -19.04 4.59 -17.37
N MET A 837 -18.99 3.53 -18.17
CA MET A 837 -17.75 3.08 -18.83
C MET A 837 -17.18 4.18 -19.73
N THR A 838 -18.02 4.88 -20.50
CA THR A 838 -17.57 5.98 -21.35
C THR A 838 -17.00 7.15 -20.53
N MET A 839 -17.66 7.51 -19.41
CA MET A 839 -17.12 8.50 -18.46
C MET A 839 -15.80 8.03 -17.84
N ALA A 840 -15.72 6.75 -17.44
CA ALA A 840 -14.53 6.15 -16.86
C ALA A 840 -13.34 6.14 -17.81
N LEU A 841 -13.58 5.91 -19.11
CA LEU A 841 -12.58 5.93 -20.18
C LEU A 841 -12.13 7.33 -20.59
N ASN A 842 -12.98 8.35 -20.37
CA ASN A 842 -12.71 9.74 -20.76
C ASN A 842 -12.81 10.71 -19.58
N PRO A 843 -12.08 10.49 -18.47
CA PRO A 843 -12.33 11.21 -17.21
C PRO A 843 -11.89 12.69 -17.26
N TYR A 844 -11.11 13.07 -18.27
CA TYR A 844 -10.59 14.43 -18.49
C TYR A 844 -11.42 15.23 -19.50
N ASP A 845 -12.26 14.56 -20.31
CA ASP A 845 -12.90 15.16 -21.48
C ASP A 845 -14.44 15.04 -21.41
N PRO A 846 -15.11 16.02 -20.78
CA PRO A 846 -16.56 16.01 -20.65
C PRO A 846 -17.32 16.20 -21.97
N GLU A 847 -16.66 16.65 -23.04
CA GLU A 847 -17.33 16.79 -24.36
C GLU A 847 -17.74 15.41 -24.89
N THR A 848 -17.01 14.36 -24.53
CA THR A 848 -17.34 12.97 -24.89
C THR A 848 -18.61 12.44 -24.21
N TRP A 849 -19.13 13.15 -23.19
CA TRP A 849 -20.28 12.71 -22.40
C TRP A 849 -21.60 13.31 -22.87
N GLU A 850 -21.57 14.29 -23.78
CA GLU A 850 -22.76 15.04 -24.20
C GLU A 850 -23.81 14.19 -24.91
N SER A 851 -23.39 13.07 -25.52
CA SER A 851 -24.25 12.15 -26.25
C SER A 851 -24.68 10.92 -25.44
N LEU A 852 -24.34 10.85 -24.15
CA LEU A 852 -24.72 9.72 -23.30
C LEU A 852 -26.22 9.78 -22.94
N GLU A 853 -26.81 8.62 -22.66
CA GLU A 853 -28.21 8.53 -22.27
C GLU A 853 -28.43 8.93 -20.80
N ILE A 854 -27.42 8.71 -19.95
CA ILE A 854 -27.41 9.18 -18.59
C ILE A 854 -27.60 10.70 -18.54
N THR A 855 -28.53 11.13 -17.68
CA THR A 855 -28.98 12.52 -17.63
C THR A 855 -27.82 13.48 -17.32
N LYS A 856 -27.89 14.72 -17.84
CA LYS A 856 -26.91 15.76 -17.48
C LYS A 856 -26.84 16.02 -15.98
N GLU A 857 -27.97 15.91 -15.29
CA GLU A 857 -28.04 16.02 -13.83
C GLU A 857 -27.24 14.92 -13.14
N ASP A 858 -27.35 13.67 -13.58
CA ASP A 858 -26.53 12.56 -13.05
C ASP A 858 -25.04 12.76 -13.36
N GLN A 859 -24.70 13.19 -14.59
CA GLN A 859 -23.29 13.48 -14.95
C GLN A 859 -22.69 14.56 -14.04
N GLU A 860 -23.43 15.64 -13.80
CA GLU A 860 -23.03 16.73 -12.90
C GLU A 860 -22.92 16.23 -11.45
N ARG A 861 -23.86 15.41 -10.98
CA ARG A 861 -23.85 14.85 -9.63
C ARG A 861 -22.69 13.89 -9.43
N TYR A 862 -22.38 13.05 -10.40
CA TYR A 862 -21.23 12.12 -10.37
C TYR A 862 -19.87 12.85 -10.35
N CYS A 863 -19.81 14.07 -10.88
CA CYS A 863 -18.64 14.94 -10.79
C CYS A 863 -18.71 15.92 -9.59
N GLY A 864 -19.85 15.98 -8.91
CA GLY A 864 -20.18 16.94 -7.86
C GLY A 864 -19.69 16.54 -6.47
N THR A 865 -20.13 17.28 -5.45
CA THR A 865 -19.77 17.02 -4.05
C THR A 865 -20.26 15.65 -3.62
N VAL A 866 -19.41 14.88 -2.95
CA VAL A 866 -19.79 13.57 -2.40
C VAL A 866 -20.90 13.74 -1.36
N PRO A 867 -22.05 13.04 -1.53
CA PRO A 867 -23.13 13.09 -0.56
C PRO A 867 -22.66 12.71 0.84
N ARG A 868 -23.12 13.44 1.87
CA ARG A 868 -22.58 13.30 3.23
C ARG A 868 -22.69 11.88 3.81
N SER A 869 -23.76 11.14 3.49
CA SER A 869 -23.95 9.75 3.92
C SER A 869 -23.02 8.76 3.22
N GLU A 870 -22.49 9.13 2.06
CA GLU A 870 -21.73 8.25 1.17
C GLU A 870 -20.21 8.56 1.16
N ARG A 871 -19.74 9.43 2.05
CA ARG A 871 -18.31 9.77 2.14
C ARG A 871 -17.52 8.64 2.78
N GLY A 872 -16.39 8.29 2.15
CA GLY A 872 -15.48 7.28 2.70
C GLY A 872 -16.12 5.91 2.82
N LEU A 873 -17.07 5.58 1.94
CA LEU A 873 -17.70 4.26 1.89
C LEU A 873 -16.65 3.16 1.82
N GLN A 874 -16.67 2.30 2.84
CA GLN A 874 -15.85 1.09 2.88
C GLN A 874 -16.62 -0.10 2.33
N CYS A 875 -15.90 -1.05 1.73
CA CYS A 875 -16.48 -2.23 1.12
C CYS A 875 -15.94 -3.55 1.70
N SER A 876 -16.74 -4.61 1.53
CA SER A 876 -16.39 -6.04 1.56
C SER A 876 -15.12 -6.41 0.79
N CYS A 877 -14.20 -7.20 1.36
CA CYS A 877 -13.40 -8.14 0.57
C CYS A 877 -14.26 -9.28 -0.03
N SER A 878 -15.42 -9.56 0.57
CA SER A 878 -16.41 -10.54 0.12
C SER A 878 -16.94 -10.14 -1.27
N SER A 879 -16.49 -10.92 -2.26
CA SER A 879 -16.78 -10.75 -3.68
C SER A 879 -17.43 -11.98 -4.26
#